data_AF-A0A1I0BLA0-F1
#
_entry.id   AF-A0A1I0BLA0-F1
#
_cell.length_a   1.000
_cell.length_b   1.000
_cell.length_c   1.000
_cell.angle_alpha   90.00
_cell.angle_beta   90.00
_cell.angle_gamma   90.00
#
_symmetry.space_group_name_H-M   'P 1'
#
loop_
_entity.id
_entity.type
_entity.pdbx_description
1 polymer ?
#
loop_
_entity_poly.entity_id
_entity_poly.type
_entity_poly.pdbx_seq_one_letter_code
_entity_poly.pdbx_strand_id
1 'polypeptide(L)'
;MSIAKVLKRTFVTLFILALIIVTAIILAVRAWVLPDYSKIGEMKDEAILAGRMADSFPAAADPYFVEMDKGVLKHENADIDVFKHWAEVLKIAPDEVRQAAIKGQNSWIVWTGGNDRFWDEMANKYTFGTYDLLKILSSHPSQGYGRDTRWSYLGLVNEPCFEKATEPDEYGLWLDKRIVDPDNGCPEDPFADAEKYPGVAIGARGKNIPVGSFYGEPSGIVGLRLFPNPNFDEAAAKKWKEGQASGKNNDGYYTNPDFYYDKELVRPYRVGMSCAFCHVGPSPVNPPADPENPKWSELNSNPGAQYFWVNRIFFWDNEPRDSGNPHMPAKQEHNFIYQLFHTNPPGALDTSLISTDYINNPRTMNAVYSLGSRLLPTLRWGGEQLTGDELDNKQFNDYPQTNELGAFWDKSTGQIKTARVLKDGADSVGVLGALNRVYLNIGLFSEEWLTHFYPVIGTQKITPIRIADAQKNSSYWNATEDQTADMAIFFLVSASPDDLKDAPEGENYLSEDNDVLDRGRIVFAENCAACHSSKIPESPPESGIDTGECAGGGNGANYRKCWDKYWEWTQTDEFKEKMKKLVFSEERDETCPEGKDPFLCDNFLSTERRIPVDLLQTNACSPLATNGLKGDIWDNFTSTSYKQLPAAGELVVHHPVSGEASTFQPLGNGRGYTRPASLISLWSTAPFLLNNSVGHIEYYEAAEDAYGNYSGAAGEYAYEKSDYSHEGKGYQHMYPDTYQKAYGGVDPYNPGVSSRMAVFYDSINKMLNPDQRRMDGETATPVPGYIYRTTAASCVKIPAGYIPGAKTFGGLLNWIAPWAFEKNGDFKAGPFPEGMPVNLLVNTKIIPDHDEEMGFDHLMKLARLGLDFLSVAKELGGTCTPEELVTPAVKAHAKSVFYNSNLVNSLLNLSKCPDYVVNRGHYFGVELSDDDKQALIAYLKTF
;
A
#
# COMPACT_ATOMS: atom_id res chain seq x y z
N MET A 1 -58.27 31.73 29.38
CA MET A 1 -57.60 31.24 28.16
C MET A 1 -57.73 29.71 28.15
N SER A 2 -58.39 29.08 27.18
CA SER A 2 -58.69 27.64 27.29
C SER A 2 -57.41 26.80 27.20
N ILE A 3 -57.34 25.70 27.97
CA ILE A 3 -56.22 24.75 28.02
C ILE A 3 -55.82 24.29 26.60
N ALA A 4 -56.81 24.13 25.69
CA ALA A 4 -56.58 23.81 24.29
C ALA A 4 -55.74 24.86 23.54
N LYS A 5 -55.87 26.15 23.87
CA LYS A 5 -55.11 27.25 23.24
C LYS A 5 -53.65 27.28 23.71
N VAL A 6 -53.40 26.88 24.97
CA VAL A 6 -52.05 26.71 25.53
C VAL A 6 -51.38 25.47 24.95
N LEU A 7 -52.05 24.31 24.97
CA LEU A 7 -51.53 23.07 24.37
C LEU A 7 -51.24 23.23 22.87
N LYS A 8 -52.12 23.89 22.11
CA LYS A 8 -51.87 24.19 20.69
C LYS A 8 -50.65 25.10 20.49
N ARG A 9 -50.49 26.13 21.33
CA ARG A 9 -49.30 27.01 21.28
C ARG A 9 -48.02 26.26 21.65
N THR A 10 -48.03 25.48 22.73
CA THR A 10 -46.88 24.68 23.14
C THR A 10 -46.51 23.66 22.07
N PHE A 11 -47.49 22.96 21.49
CA PHE A 11 -47.25 22.02 20.39
C PHE A 11 -46.66 22.71 19.15
N VAL A 12 -47.21 23.85 18.74
CA VAL A 12 -46.67 24.64 17.61
C VAL A 12 -45.27 25.14 17.91
N THR A 13 -45.00 25.64 19.12
CA THR A 13 -43.65 26.08 19.51
C THR A 13 -42.66 24.93 19.51
N LEU A 14 -43.02 23.77 20.08
CA LEU A 14 -42.16 22.57 20.07
C LEU A 14 -41.94 22.05 18.65
N PHE A 15 -42.95 22.08 17.79
CA PHE A 15 -42.83 21.70 16.38
C PHE A 15 -41.90 22.65 15.61
N ILE A 16 -42.04 23.96 15.80
CA ILE A 16 -41.13 24.95 15.20
C ILE A 16 -39.70 24.77 15.73
N LEU A 17 -39.54 24.54 17.04
CA LEU A 17 -38.22 24.32 17.63
C LEU A 17 -37.57 23.04 17.09
N ALA A 18 -38.34 21.96 16.96
CA ALA A 18 -37.89 20.71 16.36
C ALA A 18 -37.50 20.92 14.88
N LEU A 19 -38.30 21.67 14.11
CA LEU A 19 -37.97 21.99 12.71
C LEU A 19 -36.69 22.81 12.60
N ILE A 20 -36.47 23.79 13.48
CA ILE A 20 -35.23 24.58 13.53
C ILE A 20 -34.04 23.69 13.87
N ILE A 21 -34.15 22.80 14.86
CA ILE A 21 -33.09 21.86 15.25
C ILE A 21 -32.79 20.91 14.10
N VAL A 22 -33.80 20.30 13.47
CA VAL A 22 -33.62 19.41 12.32
C VAL A 22 -32.95 20.14 11.16
N THR A 23 -33.39 21.37 10.85
CA THR A 23 -32.78 22.18 9.80
C THR A 23 -31.32 22.53 10.12
N ALA A 24 -31.02 22.90 11.37
CA ALA A 24 -29.66 23.18 11.82
C ALA A 24 -28.76 21.94 11.74
N ILE A 25 -29.26 20.76 12.12
CA ILE A 25 -28.55 19.48 11.98
C ILE A 25 -28.30 19.18 10.50
N ILE A 26 -29.29 19.33 9.62
CA ILE A 26 -29.13 19.12 8.17
C ILE A 26 -28.06 20.06 7.60
N LEU A 27 -28.10 21.34 7.98
CA LEU A 27 -27.10 22.31 7.53
C LEU A 27 -25.70 21.99 8.07
N ALA A 28 -25.59 21.55 9.33
CA ALA A 28 -24.31 21.15 9.92
C ALA A 28 -23.74 19.88 9.26
N VAL A 29 -24.57 18.85 9.05
CA VAL A 29 -24.19 17.63 8.33
C VAL A 29 -23.78 17.97 6.89
N ARG A 30 -24.54 18.83 6.21
CA ARG A 30 -24.20 19.27 4.86
C ARG A 30 -22.87 20.03 4.82
N ALA A 31 -22.61 20.90 5.79
CA ALA A 31 -21.34 21.63 5.88
C ALA A 31 -20.16 20.72 6.23
N TRP A 32 -20.41 19.59 6.90
CA TRP A 32 -19.40 18.58 7.20
C TRP A 32 -19.12 17.64 6.02
N VAL A 33 -20.16 17.29 5.24
CA VAL A 33 -20.08 16.37 4.10
C VAL A 33 -19.59 17.05 2.83
N LEU A 34 -19.97 18.30 2.57
CA LEU A 34 -19.56 18.99 1.34
C LEU A 34 -18.19 19.66 1.54
N PRO A 35 -17.27 19.53 0.57
CA PRO A 35 -16.02 20.27 0.61
C PRO A 35 -16.27 21.78 0.53
N ASP A 36 -15.30 22.55 0.99
CA ASP A 36 -15.25 23.98 0.76
C ASP A 36 -14.82 24.25 -0.69
N TYR A 37 -15.80 24.25 -1.60
CA TYR A 37 -15.59 24.49 -3.03
C TYR A 37 -14.92 25.83 -3.35
N SER A 38 -14.84 26.78 -2.41
CA SER A 38 -14.12 28.05 -2.62
C SER A 38 -12.61 27.91 -2.53
N LYS A 39 -12.10 26.81 -1.97
CA LYS A 39 -10.66 26.52 -1.84
C LYS A 39 -10.11 25.63 -2.94
N ILE A 40 -10.97 24.79 -3.53
CA ILE A 40 -10.58 23.83 -4.57
C ILE A 40 -10.03 24.59 -5.80
N GLY A 41 -8.83 24.21 -6.24
CA GLY A 41 -8.10 24.78 -7.37
C GLY A 41 -7.38 26.10 -7.09
N GLU A 42 -7.40 26.56 -5.84
CA GLU A 42 -6.90 27.89 -5.44
C GLU A 42 -5.73 27.83 -4.45
N MET A 43 -5.44 26.67 -3.87
CA MET A 43 -4.36 26.53 -2.89
C MET A 43 -3.00 26.55 -3.60
N LYS A 44 -2.02 27.23 -3.00
CA LYS A 44 -0.63 27.27 -3.47
C LYS A 44 0.26 26.50 -2.51
N ASP A 45 1.26 25.80 -3.04
CA ASP A 45 2.25 25.13 -2.21
C ASP A 45 3.20 26.11 -1.51
N GLU A 46 3.87 25.64 -0.45
CA GLU A 46 4.83 26.43 0.33
C GLU A 46 5.94 27.05 -0.54
N ALA A 47 6.36 26.40 -1.63
CA ALA A 47 7.39 26.91 -2.54
C ALA A 47 6.92 28.14 -3.34
N ILE A 48 5.73 28.10 -3.94
CA ILE A 48 5.15 29.25 -4.64
C ILE A 48 4.90 30.40 -3.65
N LEU A 49 4.42 30.12 -2.44
CA LEU A 49 4.22 31.15 -1.42
C LEU A 49 5.53 31.85 -1.02
N ALA A 50 6.65 31.13 -1.07
CA ALA A 50 7.99 31.68 -0.86
C ALA A 50 8.61 32.31 -2.12
N GLY A 51 7.89 32.35 -3.25
CA GLY A 51 8.37 32.91 -4.52
C GLY A 51 9.40 32.03 -5.24
N ARG A 52 9.43 30.72 -4.96
CA ARG A 52 10.30 29.75 -5.64
C ARG A 52 9.54 28.96 -6.69
N MET A 53 10.10 28.93 -7.89
CA MET A 53 9.55 28.23 -9.05
C MET A 53 10.21 26.87 -9.26
N ALA A 54 9.59 26.03 -10.09
CA ALA A 54 10.01 24.64 -10.33
C ALA A 54 11.47 24.50 -10.82
N ASP A 55 11.95 25.44 -11.65
CA ASP A 55 13.32 25.50 -12.16
C ASP A 55 14.40 25.63 -11.07
N SER A 56 14.01 26.06 -9.87
CA SER A 56 14.89 26.12 -8.70
C SER A 56 15.02 24.79 -7.94
N PHE A 57 14.35 23.72 -8.39
CA PHE A 57 14.40 22.37 -7.83
C PHE A 57 14.93 21.38 -8.87
N PRO A 58 16.20 21.52 -9.33
CA PRO A 58 16.75 20.63 -10.34
C PRO A 58 16.92 19.22 -9.79
N ALA A 59 16.72 18.22 -10.65
CA ALA A 59 17.00 16.82 -10.34
C ALA A 59 18.47 16.62 -9.97
N ALA A 60 18.73 15.97 -8.83
CA ALA A 60 20.08 15.65 -8.41
C ALA A 60 20.72 14.60 -9.33
N ALA A 61 21.94 14.88 -9.80
CA ALA A 61 22.74 13.96 -10.64
C ALA A 61 23.87 13.26 -9.86
N ASP A 62 23.84 13.33 -8.52
CA ASP A 62 24.85 12.73 -7.66
C ASP A 62 24.78 11.20 -7.72
N PRO A 63 25.89 10.49 -8.03
CA PRO A 63 25.91 9.04 -8.13
C PRO A 63 26.01 8.37 -6.74
N TYR A 64 25.13 8.73 -5.81
CA TYR A 64 25.21 8.29 -4.40
C TYR A 64 24.64 6.89 -4.18
N PHE A 65 23.51 6.57 -4.82
CA PHE A 65 22.82 5.27 -4.67
C PHE A 65 23.21 4.22 -5.72
N VAL A 66 24.28 4.48 -6.50
CA VAL A 66 24.63 3.64 -7.67
C VAL A 66 25.03 2.21 -7.33
N GLU A 67 25.27 1.89 -6.06
CA GLU A 67 25.52 0.50 -5.63
C GLU A 67 24.23 -0.33 -5.52
N MET A 68 23.09 0.30 -5.30
CA MET A 68 21.79 -0.37 -5.27
C MET A 68 21.42 -0.95 -6.63
N ASP A 69 20.33 -1.73 -6.68
CA ASP A 69 19.72 -2.18 -7.94
C ASP A 69 20.73 -2.95 -8.81
N LYS A 70 21.44 -3.88 -8.15
CA LYS A 70 22.53 -4.73 -8.72
C LYS A 70 23.75 -3.94 -9.19
N GLY A 71 23.88 -2.69 -8.78
CA GLY A 71 25.02 -1.84 -9.12
C GLY A 71 25.09 -1.46 -10.59
N VAL A 72 23.97 -1.54 -11.33
CA VAL A 72 23.90 -1.29 -12.78
C VAL A 72 24.32 0.13 -13.17
N LEU A 73 24.17 1.08 -12.24
CA LEU A 73 24.56 2.48 -12.45
C LEU A 73 26.00 2.77 -12.01
N LYS A 74 26.76 1.81 -11.46
CA LYS A 74 28.18 2.02 -11.15
C LYS A 74 28.94 2.36 -12.43
N HIS A 75 29.98 3.19 -12.34
CA HIS A 75 30.77 3.55 -13.52
C HIS A 75 31.55 2.35 -14.07
N GLU A 76 32.02 1.46 -13.19
CA GLU A 76 32.73 0.23 -13.56
C GLU A 76 31.81 -0.83 -14.17
N ASN A 77 30.56 -0.89 -13.68
CA ASN A 77 29.48 -1.73 -14.22
C ASN A 77 28.57 -0.92 -15.11
N ALA A 78 29.08 0.12 -15.79
CA ALA A 78 28.35 0.71 -16.87
C ALA A 78 28.27 -0.39 -17.92
N ASP A 79 27.30 -1.29 -17.78
CA ASP A 79 27.10 -2.44 -18.64
C ASP A 79 26.88 -1.81 -19.99
N ILE A 80 27.97 -1.85 -20.75
CA ILE A 80 28.09 -1.08 -21.96
C ILE A 80 26.91 -1.46 -22.86
N ASP A 81 26.40 -2.68 -22.75
CA ASP A 81 25.34 -3.20 -23.59
C ASP A 81 23.96 -2.70 -23.16
N VAL A 82 23.63 -2.60 -21.86
CA VAL A 82 22.34 -2.00 -21.41
C VAL A 82 22.24 -0.53 -21.78
N PHE A 83 23.30 0.25 -21.53
CA PHE A 83 23.29 1.67 -21.88
C PHE A 83 23.36 1.89 -23.39
N LYS A 84 24.10 1.08 -24.15
CA LYS A 84 24.09 1.13 -25.62
C LYS A 84 22.72 0.79 -26.18
N HIS A 85 22.07 -0.24 -25.65
CA HIS A 85 20.74 -0.66 -26.11
C HIS A 85 19.74 0.49 -25.95
N TRP A 86 19.63 1.05 -24.75
CA TRP A 86 18.71 2.16 -24.51
C TRP A 86 19.16 3.46 -25.20
N ALA A 87 20.45 3.69 -25.39
CA ALA A 87 20.95 4.81 -26.20
C ALA A 87 20.51 4.70 -27.66
N GLU A 88 20.53 3.49 -28.24
CA GLU A 88 20.06 3.25 -29.61
C GLU A 88 18.55 3.46 -29.72
N VAL A 89 17.77 2.94 -28.76
CA VAL A 89 16.31 3.10 -28.73
C VAL A 89 15.90 4.57 -28.55
N LEU A 90 16.53 5.28 -27.61
CA LEU A 90 16.21 6.66 -27.25
C LEU A 90 16.91 7.71 -28.13
N LYS A 91 17.87 7.28 -28.96
CA LYS A 91 18.71 8.13 -29.82
C LYS A 91 19.46 9.24 -29.06
N ILE A 92 19.99 8.89 -27.90
CA ILE A 92 20.84 9.75 -27.04
C ILE A 92 22.16 9.04 -26.73
N ALA A 93 23.15 9.73 -26.18
CA ALA A 93 24.42 9.09 -25.86
C ALA A 93 24.28 8.10 -24.67
N PRO A 94 25.03 6.98 -24.62
CA PRO A 94 25.02 6.07 -23.46
C PRO A 94 25.27 6.77 -22.12
N ASP A 95 26.17 7.74 -22.08
CA ASP A 95 26.41 8.55 -20.88
C ASP A 95 25.21 9.40 -20.50
N GLU A 96 24.44 9.91 -21.48
CA GLU A 96 23.20 10.66 -21.22
C GLU A 96 22.11 9.74 -20.65
N VAL A 97 21.98 8.50 -21.14
CA VAL A 97 21.10 7.48 -20.55
C VAL A 97 21.47 7.24 -19.09
N ARG A 98 22.76 7.03 -18.80
CA ARG A 98 23.23 6.80 -17.42
C ARG A 98 22.95 8.00 -16.52
N GLN A 99 23.21 9.22 -16.99
CA GLN A 99 22.94 10.43 -16.22
C GLN A 99 21.43 10.62 -15.95
N ALA A 100 20.58 10.36 -16.95
CA ALA A 100 19.12 10.37 -16.76
C ALA A 100 18.69 9.29 -15.75
N ALA A 101 19.22 8.08 -15.85
CA ALA A 101 18.93 7.00 -14.91
C ALA A 101 19.37 7.34 -13.46
N ILE A 102 20.50 8.02 -13.26
CA ILE A 102 20.92 8.49 -11.92
C ILE A 102 19.96 9.53 -11.37
N LYS A 103 19.52 10.50 -12.17
CA LYS A 103 18.49 11.48 -11.77
C LYS A 103 17.18 10.80 -11.42
N GLY A 104 16.78 9.79 -12.21
CA GLY A 104 15.61 8.96 -11.95
C GLY A 104 15.71 8.18 -10.65
N GLN A 105 16.86 7.54 -10.40
CA GLN A 105 17.15 6.84 -9.15
C GLN A 105 17.07 7.81 -7.96
N ASN A 106 17.72 8.97 -8.03
CA ASN A 106 17.69 9.96 -6.95
C ASN A 106 16.26 10.49 -6.72
N SER A 107 15.48 10.70 -7.77
CA SER A 107 14.07 11.07 -7.64
C SER A 107 13.30 9.99 -6.87
N TRP A 108 13.43 8.73 -7.30
CA TRP A 108 12.76 7.59 -6.64
C TRP A 108 13.17 7.40 -5.17
N ILE A 109 14.45 7.58 -4.86
CA ILE A 109 15.01 7.24 -3.54
C ILE A 109 14.94 8.39 -2.54
N VAL A 110 15.12 9.66 -2.94
CA VAL A 110 15.28 10.77 -1.98
C VAL A 110 14.36 11.97 -2.22
N TRP A 111 13.73 12.12 -3.39
CA TRP A 111 12.81 13.24 -3.62
C TRP A 111 11.50 13.06 -2.85
N THR A 112 11.15 14.02 -1.99
CA THR A 112 9.92 14.01 -1.19
C THR A 112 8.85 14.97 -1.72
N GLY A 113 9.23 15.89 -2.62
CA GLY A 113 8.29 16.86 -3.20
C GLY A 113 7.58 17.76 -2.17
N GLY A 114 8.23 18.07 -1.05
CA GLY A 114 7.63 18.92 0.00
C GLY A 114 6.44 18.28 0.71
N ASN A 115 6.31 16.94 0.69
CA ASN A 115 5.23 16.24 1.38
C ASN A 115 5.42 16.15 2.90
N ASP A 116 6.49 16.74 3.47
CA ASP A 116 6.74 16.77 4.91
C ASP A 116 5.60 17.45 5.69
N ARG A 117 4.93 18.43 5.07
CA ARG A 117 3.70 19.04 5.59
C ARG A 117 2.58 18.02 5.75
N PHE A 118 2.37 17.15 4.76
CA PHE A 118 1.28 16.17 4.79
C PHE A 118 1.41 15.23 6.00
N TRP A 119 2.60 14.68 6.21
CA TRP A 119 2.82 13.71 7.28
C TRP A 119 2.78 14.33 8.68
N ASP A 120 3.20 15.60 8.84
CA ASP A 120 3.01 16.36 10.09
C ASP A 120 1.52 16.61 10.39
N GLU A 121 0.73 16.93 9.35
CA GLU A 121 -0.72 17.09 9.45
C GLU A 121 -1.45 15.76 9.77
N MET A 122 -1.00 14.64 9.19
CA MET A 122 -1.52 13.31 9.52
C MET A 122 -1.33 12.98 11.00
N ALA A 123 -0.17 13.30 11.56
CA ALA A 123 0.13 13.08 12.97
C ALA A 123 -0.69 14.00 13.89
N ASN A 124 -0.86 15.27 13.51
CA ASN A 124 -1.49 16.28 14.36
C ASN A 124 -3.01 16.37 14.26
N LYS A 125 -3.62 16.02 13.12
CA LYS A 125 -5.04 16.33 12.88
C LYS A 125 -5.89 15.12 12.51
N TYR A 126 -5.36 14.20 11.71
CA TYR A 126 -6.20 13.20 11.05
C TYR A 126 -6.17 11.80 11.68
N THR A 127 -5.11 11.45 12.41
CA THR A 127 -4.95 10.11 13.00
C THR A 127 -5.02 10.09 14.53
N PHE A 128 -5.45 11.18 15.16
CA PHE A 128 -5.55 11.28 16.62
C PHE A 128 -4.22 11.04 17.36
N GLY A 129 -3.08 11.26 16.70
CA GLY A 129 -1.74 11.06 17.23
C GLY A 129 -1.29 9.61 17.31
N THR A 130 -2.00 8.67 16.69
CA THR A 130 -1.58 7.26 16.59
C THR A 130 -0.51 7.04 15.53
N TYR A 131 -0.52 7.86 14.47
CA TYR A 131 0.52 7.89 13.44
C TYR A 131 1.48 9.05 13.73
N ASP A 132 2.78 8.78 13.84
CA ASP A 132 3.80 9.83 14.00
C ASP A 132 5.16 9.35 13.47
N LEU A 133 5.53 9.77 12.27
CA LEU A 133 6.79 9.37 11.65
C LEU A 133 8.01 9.79 12.47
N LEU A 134 7.97 10.93 13.17
CA LEU A 134 9.10 11.37 13.97
C LEU A 134 9.36 10.42 15.15
N LYS A 135 8.31 9.74 15.65
CA LYS A 135 8.46 8.64 16.61
C LYS A 135 8.91 7.34 15.95
N ILE A 136 8.49 7.06 14.72
CA ILE A 136 9.00 5.89 13.96
C ILE A 136 10.51 5.99 13.71
N LEU A 137 11.04 7.20 13.48
CA LEU A 137 12.48 7.44 13.33
C LEU A 137 13.29 7.17 14.60
N SER A 138 12.64 7.30 15.75
CA SER A 138 13.32 7.37 17.03
C SER A 138 13.83 6.02 17.54
N SER A 139 14.98 6.04 18.21
CA SER A 139 15.59 4.93 18.94
C SER A 139 15.40 5.06 20.46
N HIS A 140 14.34 5.76 20.89
CA HIS A 140 14.08 6.06 22.30
C HIS A 140 13.90 4.78 23.14
N PRO A 141 14.52 4.66 24.34
CA PRO A 141 14.45 3.45 25.17
C PRO A 141 13.05 3.03 25.63
N SER A 142 12.04 3.91 25.57
CA SER A 142 10.66 3.54 25.92
C SER A 142 9.86 2.94 24.77
N GLN A 143 10.39 2.91 23.55
CA GLN A 143 9.71 2.34 22.40
C GLN A 143 10.02 0.83 22.29
N GLY A 144 9.08 0.06 21.75
CA GLY A 144 9.27 -1.37 21.51
C GLY A 144 10.26 -1.71 20.39
N TYR A 145 10.82 -0.69 19.75
CA TYR A 145 11.75 -0.78 18.62
C TYR A 145 12.77 0.36 18.68
N GLY A 146 13.84 0.20 17.91
CA GLY A 146 14.83 1.24 17.61
C GLY A 146 15.76 0.73 16.51
N ARG A 147 16.82 1.46 16.21
CA ARG A 147 17.74 1.11 15.10
C ARG A 147 18.17 -0.36 15.06
N ASP A 148 18.46 -0.97 16.20
CA ASP A 148 18.99 -2.36 16.27
C ASP A 148 17.93 -3.44 16.02
N THR A 149 16.64 -3.08 16.00
CA THR A 149 15.51 -4.01 15.85
C THR A 149 14.50 -3.51 14.81
N ARG A 150 14.86 -2.48 14.06
CA ARG A 150 13.94 -1.74 13.19
C ARG A 150 13.53 -2.59 12.01
N TRP A 151 14.47 -3.31 11.41
CA TRP A 151 14.15 -4.25 10.34
C TRP A 151 13.28 -5.39 10.87
N SER A 152 13.77 -6.11 11.88
CA SER A 152 13.15 -7.33 12.40
C SER A 152 11.73 -7.11 12.93
N TYR A 153 11.46 -5.91 13.48
CA TYR A 153 10.13 -5.56 13.98
C TYR A 153 9.28 -4.72 13.02
N LEU A 154 9.80 -3.67 12.38
CA LEU A 154 8.98 -2.80 11.51
C LEU A 154 9.05 -3.19 10.04
N GLY A 155 10.09 -3.92 9.62
CA GLY A 155 10.39 -4.17 8.21
C GLY A 155 10.92 -2.95 7.48
N LEU A 156 11.41 -1.95 8.23
CA LEU A 156 11.99 -0.73 7.67
C LEU A 156 13.48 -0.88 7.49
N VAL A 157 13.99 -0.39 6.36
CA VAL A 157 15.41 -0.47 6.01
C VAL A 157 16.19 0.66 6.69
N ASN A 158 17.16 0.29 7.53
CA ASN A 158 18.13 1.23 8.06
C ASN A 158 18.98 1.81 6.94
N GLU A 159 19.16 3.13 6.93
CA GLU A 159 20.10 3.77 6.01
C GLU A 159 21.54 3.39 6.39
N PRO A 160 22.37 2.90 5.44
CA PRO A 160 23.78 2.68 5.68
C PRO A 160 24.47 3.96 6.21
N CYS A 161 25.58 3.80 6.95
CA CYS A 161 26.33 4.92 7.54
C CYS A 161 25.61 5.70 8.64
N PHE A 162 24.80 5.02 9.45
CA PHE A 162 24.18 5.57 10.65
C PHE A 162 24.50 4.75 11.90
N GLU A 163 24.59 5.41 13.04
CA GLU A 163 24.65 4.80 14.37
C GLU A 163 23.43 5.16 15.21
N LYS A 164 23.09 4.28 16.16
CA LYS A 164 21.95 4.45 17.05
C LYS A 164 22.15 5.66 17.97
N ALA A 165 21.08 6.42 18.20
CA ALA A 165 21.06 7.46 19.22
C ALA A 165 21.36 6.89 20.63
N THR A 166 22.38 7.42 21.30
CA THR A 166 22.71 7.07 22.70
C THR A 166 22.26 8.13 23.72
N GLU A 167 21.87 9.29 23.22
CA GLU A 167 21.39 10.45 23.97
C GLU A 167 20.42 11.26 23.10
N PRO A 168 19.52 12.06 23.68
CA PRO A 168 18.66 12.94 22.91
C PRO A 168 19.45 14.06 22.22
N ASP A 169 18.93 14.54 21.09
CA ASP A 169 19.39 15.76 20.42
C ASP A 169 19.03 17.04 21.21
N GLU A 170 19.31 18.21 20.65
CA GLU A 170 19.02 19.51 21.28
C GLU A 170 17.53 19.76 21.58
N TYR A 171 16.63 19.02 20.93
CA TYR A 171 15.18 19.10 21.12
C TYR A 171 14.62 17.98 22.00
N GLY A 172 15.45 17.08 22.51
CA GLY A 172 14.99 15.93 23.30
C GLY A 172 14.60 14.71 22.46
N LEU A 173 14.96 14.65 21.17
CA LEU A 173 14.61 13.56 20.25
C LEU A 173 15.73 12.55 20.13
N TRP A 174 15.40 11.27 20.02
CA TRP A 174 16.37 10.17 19.94
C TRP A 174 16.58 9.72 18.49
N LEU A 175 17.08 10.63 17.66
CA LEU A 175 17.29 10.39 16.22
C LEU A 175 18.67 9.76 15.98
N ASP A 176 18.73 8.77 15.09
CA ASP A 176 19.98 8.12 14.72
C ASP A 176 20.97 9.13 14.12
N LYS A 177 22.26 8.95 14.38
CA LYS A 177 23.32 9.89 13.99
C LYS A 177 24.04 9.38 12.75
N ARG A 178 24.19 10.26 11.76
CA ARG A 178 24.96 9.94 10.55
C ARG A 178 26.44 9.85 10.86
N ILE A 179 27.08 8.80 10.37
CA ILE A 179 28.53 8.62 10.39
C ILE A 179 29.08 9.26 9.10
N VAL A 180 30.05 10.15 9.25
CA VAL A 180 30.80 10.73 8.12
C VAL A 180 32.23 10.23 8.22
N ASP A 181 32.54 9.25 7.39
CA ASP A 181 33.85 8.62 7.27
C ASP A 181 34.08 8.21 5.80
N PRO A 182 34.48 9.15 4.93
CA PRO A 182 34.68 8.89 3.51
C PRO A 182 35.69 7.76 3.23
N ASP A 183 36.70 7.61 4.09
CA ASP A 183 37.74 6.58 3.95
C ASP A 183 37.18 5.17 4.14
N ASN A 184 36.05 5.04 4.85
CA ASN A 184 35.34 3.78 5.09
C ASN A 184 34.01 3.66 4.33
N GLY A 185 33.84 4.42 3.24
CA GLY A 185 32.66 4.32 2.37
C GLY A 185 31.42 5.05 2.91
N CYS A 186 31.58 5.95 3.87
CA CYS A 186 30.51 6.78 4.43
C CYS A 186 30.75 8.27 4.14
N PRO A 187 30.67 8.71 2.87
CA PRO A 187 30.86 10.12 2.51
C PRO A 187 29.75 11.00 3.10
N GLU A 188 29.86 12.33 2.98
CA GLU A 188 28.72 13.23 3.25
C GLU A 188 27.52 12.90 2.34
N ASP A 189 26.31 13.17 2.82
CA ASP A 189 25.09 13.00 2.02
C ASP A 189 25.00 14.22 1.10
N PRO A 190 25.17 14.06 -0.23
CA PRO A 190 25.18 15.19 -1.15
C PRO A 190 23.83 15.91 -1.22
N PHE A 191 22.74 15.24 -0.85
CA PHE A 191 21.38 15.79 -0.87
C PHE A 191 21.13 16.69 0.36
N ALA A 192 21.87 16.53 1.46
CA ALA A 192 21.78 17.40 2.62
C ALA A 192 22.45 18.78 2.41
N ASP A 193 23.25 18.94 1.35
CA ASP A 193 23.93 20.20 1.03
C ASP A 193 22.92 21.32 0.70
N ALA A 194 22.72 22.21 1.67
CA ALA A 194 21.81 23.35 1.55
C ALA A 194 22.34 24.50 0.67
N GLU A 195 23.63 24.51 0.31
CA GLU A 195 24.16 25.48 -0.67
C GLU A 195 23.86 25.01 -2.08
N LYS A 196 24.04 23.70 -2.34
CA LYS A 196 23.74 23.06 -3.62
C LYS A 196 22.25 22.92 -3.87
N TYR A 197 21.49 22.51 -2.86
CA TYR A 197 20.05 22.24 -2.93
C TYR A 197 19.29 23.12 -1.94
N PRO A 198 19.31 24.46 -2.08
CA PRO A 198 18.76 25.37 -1.09
C PRO A 198 17.29 25.09 -0.82
N GLY A 199 16.88 24.94 0.44
CA GLY A 199 15.50 24.70 0.84
C GLY A 199 14.57 25.91 0.67
N VAL A 200 13.33 25.78 1.12
CA VAL A 200 12.31 26.85 1.02
C VAL A 200 12.29 27.69 2.30
N ALA A 201 12.67 28.97 2.19
CA ALA A 201 12.64 29.92 3.29
C ALA A 201 11.21 30.43 3.55
N ILE A 202 10.49 29.75 4.44
CA ILE A 202 9.11 30.08 4.83
C ILE A 202 8.90 29.93 6.34
N GLY A 203 8.02 30.76 6.92
CA GLY A 203 7.74 30.72 8.36
C GLY A 203 8.98 31.05 9.19
N ALA A 204 9.42 30.09 10.00
CA ALA A 204 10.61 30.14 10.86
C ALA A 204 11.92 29.79 10.14
N ARG A 205 11.87 29.09 9.00
CA ARG A 205 13.04 28.72 8.19
C ARG A 205 13.77 29.98 7.69
N GLY A 206 15.07 30.07 8.00
CA GLY A 206 15.90 31.24 7.68
C GLY A 206 15.73 32.43 8.65
N LYS A 207 14.95 32.25 9.73
CA LYS A 207 14.84 33.20 10.84
C LYS A 207 15.53 32.63 12.07
N ASN A 208 14.81 31.88 12.90
CA ASN A 208 15.32 31.27 14.13
C ASN A 208 15.79 29.82 13.95
N ILE A 209 15.47 29.18 12.83
CA ILE A 209 15.93 27.84 12.46
C ILE A 209 16.51 27.86 11.03
N PRO A 210 17.41 26.93 10.67
CA PRO A 210 18.00 26.87 9.33
C PRO A 210 16.92 26.62 8.25
N VAL A 211 17.22 27.02 7.01
CA VAL A 211 16.39 26.70 5.85
C VAL A 211 16.52 25.23 5.47
N GLY A 212 17.73 24.68 5.56
CA GLY A 212 18.05 23.29 5.16
C GLY A 212 18.07 23.09 3.64
N SER A 213 18.23 21.84 3.23
CA SER A 213 18.12 21.40 1.83
C SER A 213 16.66 21.10 1.45
N PHE A 214 16.29 21.27 0.18
CA PHE A 214 14.98 20.83 -0.33
C PHE A 214 14.84 19.31 -0.43
N TYR A 215 15.94 18.55 -0.38
CA TYR A 215 15.92 17.09 -0.20
C TYR A 215 15.90 16.67 1.29
N GLY A 216 16.07 17.63 2.20
CA GLY A 216 16.10 17.38 3.65
C GLY A 216 17.37 16.66 4.12
N GLU A 217 17.48 16.50 5.43
CA GLU A 217 18.55 15.73 6.08
C GLU A 217 18.20 14.23 6.09
N PRO A 218 19.18 13.32 5.97
CA PRO A 218 18.95 11.89 6.12
C PRO A 218 18.49 11.56 7.54
N SER A 219 17.52 10.65 7.67
CA SER A 219 16.88 10.34 8.96
C SER A 219 17.40 9.07 9.65
N GLY A 220 18.19 8.26 8.94
CA GLY A 220 18.58 6.91 9.36
C GLY A 220 17.63 5.79 8.88
N ILE A 221 16.52 6.13 8.21
CA ILE A 221 15.66 5.19 7.49
C ILE A 221 15.60 5.58 6.01
N VAL A 222 15.85 4.59 5.14
CA VAL A 222 15.82 4.81 3.69
C VAL A 222 14.43 5.29 3.26
N GLY A 223 14.40 6.43 2.55
CA GLY A 223 13.20 7.06 2.03
C GLY A 223 12.47 7.99 2.99
N LEU A 224 12.97 8.22 4.21
CA LEU A 224 12.48 9.26 5.11
C LEU A 224 13.54 10.36 5.31
N ARG A 225 13.11 11.62 5.25
CA ARG A 225 13.99 12.80 5.32
C ARG A 225 13.48 13.80 6.37
N LEU A 226 14.39 14.44 7.08
CA LEU A 226 14.09 15.43 8.12
C LEU A 226 14.16 16.84 7.54
N PHE A 227 13.14 17.64 7.84
CA PHE A 227 13.07 19.04 7.44
C PHE A 227 12.79 19.91 8.68
N PRO A 228 13.50 21.03 8.89
CA PRO A 228 13.15 21.98 9.95
C PRO A 228 11.69 22.43 9.80
N ASN A 229 10.87 22.38 10.85
CA ASN A 229 9.46 22.70 10.73
C ASN A 229 9.26 24.22 10.59
N PRO A 230 8.70 24.74 9.49
CA PRO A 230 8.54 26.18 9.29
C PRO A 230 7.57 26.82 10.30
N ASN A 231 6.77 26.04 11.02
CA ASN A 231 5.91 26.56 12.09
C ASN A 231 6.63 26.65 13.44
N PHE A 232 7.86 26.15 13.57
CA PHE A 232 8.62 26.11 14.83
C PHE A 232 9.30 27.46 15.12
N ASP A 233 8.47 28.48 15.31
CA ASP A 233 8.91 29.81 15.74
C ASP A 233 9.34 29.84 17.23
N GLU A 234 9.73 31.01 17.74
CA GLU A 234 10.17 31.14 19.14
C GLU A 234 9.09 30.73 20.16
N ALA A 235 7.81 30.94 19.84
CA ALA A 235 6.71 30.57 20.72
C ALA A 235 6.48 29.06 20.72
N ALA A 236 6.53 28.42 19.55
CA ALA A 236 6.51 26.98 19.40
C ALA A 236 7.70 26.33 20.10
N ALA A 237 8.91 26.86 19.94
CA ALA A 237 10.12 26.38 20.62
C ALA A 237 9.99 26.45 22.14
N LYS A 238 9.43 27.55 22.68
CA LYS A 238 9.15 27.67 24.11
C LYS A 238 8.13 26.63 24.58
N LYS A 239 7.01 26.47 23.88
CA LYS A 239 5.99 25.47 24.20
C LYS A 239 6.56 24.05 24.14
N TRP A 240 7.40 23.76 23.15
CA TRP A 240 8.08 22.48 23.03
C TRP A 240 8.96 22.20 24.25
N LYS A 241 9.77 23.17 24.67
CA LYS A 241 10.61 23.05 25.87
C LYS A 241 9.79 22.82 27.15
N GLU A 242 8.69 23.56 27.32
CA GLU A 242 7.76 23.37 28.45
C GLU A 242 7.09 21.99 28.39
N GLY A 243 6.70 21.55 27.20
CA GLY A 243 6.14 20.23 26.93
C GLY A 243 7.11 19.11 27.24
N GLN A 244 8.37 19.21 26.79
CA GLN A 244 9.40 18.24 27.14
C GLN A 244 9.59 18.16 28.67
N ALA A 245 9.71 19.31 29.35
CA ALA A 245 9.83 19.37 30.81
C ALA A 245 8.62 18.80 31.58
N SER A 246 7.46 18.64 30.93
CA SER A 246 6.27 18.05 31.54
C SER A 246 6.29 16.51 31.62
N GLY A 247 7.17 15.86 30.85
CA GLY A 247 7.35 14.41 30.86
C GLY A 247 8.26 13.90 31.97
N LYS A 248 8.31 12.58 32.12
CA LYS A 248 9.31 11.93 32.97
C LYS A 248 10.69 12.18 32.36
N ASN A 249 11.68 12.51 33.19
CA ASN A 249 13.06 12.78 32.73
C ASN A 249 13.18 13.92 31.68
N ASN A 250 12.27 14.89 31.69
CA ASN A 250 12.17 15.95 30.65
C ASN A 250 11.90 15.41 29.24
N ASP A 251 11.17 14.30 29.14
CA ASP A 251 10.91 13.57 27.91
C ASP A 251 9.41 13.55 27.55
N GLY A 252 8.77 14.72 27.62
CA GLY A 252 7.33 14.88 27.45
C GLY A 252 6.80 14.39 26.11
N TYR A 253 7.57 14.50 25.02
CA TYR A 253 7.11 14.07 23.71
C TYR A 253 6.85 12.55 23.64
N TYR A 254 7.62 11.75 24.39
CA TYR A 254 7.43 10.29 24.45
C TYR A 254 6.61 9.86 25.66
N THR A 255 6.65 10.59 26.77
CA THR A 255 6.11 10.12 28.06
C THR A 255 4.89 10.88 28.58
N ASN A 256 4.51 12.02 27.98
CA ASN A 256 3.33 12.78 28.40
C ASN A 256 2.22 12.83 27.33
N PRO A 257 1.15 12.02 27.47
CA PRO A 257 0.01 12.01 26.56
C PRO A 257 -0.68 13.36 26.36
N ASP A 258 -0.76 14.19 27.40
CA ASP A 258 -1.42 15.50 27.30
C ASP A 258 -0.66 16.46 26.36
N PHE A 259 0.65 16.25 26.21
CA PHE A 259 1.51 17.02 25.32
C PHE A 259 1.57 16.41 23.92
N TYR A 260 1.87 15.12 23.78
CA TYR A 260 2.03 14.53 22.44
C TYR A 260 0.71 14.23 21.72
N TYR A 261 -0.43 14.20 22.41
CA TYR A 261 -1.76 14.20 21.79
C TYR A 261 -2.36 15.62 21.65
N ASP A 262 -1.56 16.67 21.84
CA ASP A 262 -1.99 18.03 21.49
C ASP A 262 -1.99 18.19 19.97
N LYS A 263 -3.18 18.37 19.39
CA LYS A 263 -3.35 18.58 17.95
C LYS A 263 -2.70 19.87 17.41
N GLU A 264 -2.37 20.80 18.31
CA GLU A 264 -1.67 22.06 17.98
C GLU A 264 -0.15 21.95 18.25
N LEU A 265 0.35 20.74 18.54
CA LEU A 265 1.78 20.50 18.75
C LEU A 265 2.57 20.82 17.48
N VAL A 266 3.54 21.71 17.62
CA VAL A 266 4.52 21.99 16.56
C VAL A 266 5.84 21.31 16.94
N ARG A 267 6.20 20.28 16.19
CA ARG A 267 7.48 19.56 16.32
C ARG A 267 8.63 20.38 15.73
N PRO A 268 9.88 20.21 16.20
CA PRO A 268 11.04 20.89 15.62
C PRO A 268 11.33 20.46 14.17
N TYR A 269 11.00 19.21 13.83
CA TYR A 269 11.15 18.65 12.49
C TYR A 269 9.82 18.15 11.93
N ARG A 270 9.67 18.27 10.62
CA ARG A 270 8.72 17.48 9.82
C ARG A 270 9.47 16.35 9.13
N VAL A 271 8.79 15.25 8.87
CA VAL A 271 9.35 14.08 8.16
C VAL A 271 8.74 14.00 6.77
N GLY A 272 9.57 14.12 5.73
CA GLY A 272 9.18 13.87 4.34
C GLY A 272 9.42 12.41 3.95
N MET A 273 8.67 11.94 2.98
CA MET A 273 8.69 10.56 2.49
C MET A 273 8.96 10.53 0.98
N SER A 274 9.86 9.67 0.51
CA SER A 274 10.03 9.37 -0.92
C SER A 274 9.43 8.00 -1.25
N CYS A 275 9.40 7.63 -2.53
CA CYS A 275 8.93 6.32 -2.98
C CYS A 275 9.73 5.16 -2.37
N ALA A 276 11.01 5.38 -2.05
CA ALA A 276 11.89 4.39 -1.42
C ALA A 276 11.34 3.81 -0.11
N PHE A 277 10.56 4.56 0.67
CA PHE A 277 10.02 4.06 1.95
C PHE A 277 9.14 2.81 1.78
N CYS A 278 8.45 2.69 0.65
CA CYS A 278 7.61 1.53 0.32
C CYS A 278 8.23 0.60 -0.73
N HIS A 279 9.31 1.02 -1.41
CA HIS A 279 9.85 0.32 -2.57
C HIS A 279 11.26 -0.24 -2.38
N VAL A 280 12.05 0.25 -1.43
CA VAL A 280 13.37 -0.29 -1.12
C VAL A 280 13.26 -1.42 -0.11
N GLY A 281 13.90 -2.54 -0.43
CA GLY A 281 14.09 -3.66 0.47
C GLY A 281 15.43 -4.35 0.23
N PRO A 282 15.72 -5.42 0.97
CA PRO A 282 16.84 -6.30 0.72
C PRO A 282 16.83 -6.86 -0.70
N SER A 283 17.97 -6.81 -1.38
CA SER A 283 18.15 -7.40 -2.70
C SER A 283 17.94 -8.91 -2.64
N PRO A 284 17.06 -9.50 -3.48
CA PRO A 284 16.89 -10.95 -3.52
C PRO A 284 18.18 -11.70 -3.93
N VAL A 285 18.94 -11.13 -4.88
CA VAL A 285 20.18 -11.75 -5.41
C VAL A 285 21.44 -11.35 -4.66
N ASN A 286 21.34 -10.41 -3.72
CA ASN A 286 22.44 -10.05 -2.82
C ASN A 286 21.90 -9.63 -1.44
N PRO A 287 21.23 -10.53 -0.70
CA PRO A 287 20.59 -10.18 0.55
C PRO A 287 21.63 -9.85 1.63
N PRO A 288 21.34 -8.91 2.54
CA PRO A 288 22.23 -8.56 3.63
C PRO A 288 22.35 -9.73 4.61
N ALA A 289 23.57 -10.00 5.06
CA ALA A 289 23.81 -10.98 6.13
C ALA A 289 23.28 -10.48 7.49
N ASP A 290 23.33 -9.15 7.70
CA ASP A 290 22.73 -8.47 8.84
C ASP A 290 21.77 -7.38 8.31
N PRO A 291 20.46 -7.64 8.28
CA PRO A 291 19.50 -6.68 7.73
C PRO A 291 19.29 -5.45 8.61
N GLU A 292 19.76 -5.44 9.87
CA GLU A 292 19.77 -4.23 10.70
C GLU A 292 20.96 -3.32 10.32
N ASN A 293 21.98 -3.83 9.62
CA ASN A 293 23.15 -3.06 9.16
C ASN A 293 23.48 -3.36 7.68
N PRO A 294 22.56 -3.06 6.75
CA PRO A 294 22.76 -3.35 5.35
C PRO A 294 23.80 -2.42 4.71
N LYS A 295 24.36 -2.83 3.58
CA LYS A 295 25.11 -1.98 2.64
C LYS A 295 24.23 -1.54 1.47
N TRP A 296 24.59 -0.44 0.81
CA TRP A 296 23.86 0.00 -0.39
C TRP A 296 23.80 -1.08 -1.49
N SER A 297 24.87 -1.86 -1.67
CA SER A 297 24.91 -2.98 -2.62
C SER A 297 23.96 -4.15 -2.29
N GLU A 298 23.46 -4.21 -1.05
CA GLU A 298 22.58 -5.27 -0.55
C GLU A 298 21.10 -4.85 -0.64
N LEU A 299 20.80 -3.68 -1.21
CA LEU A 299 19.46 -3.11 -1.34
C LEU A 299 19.01 -3.03 -2.80
N ASN A 300 17.70 -3.20 -3.01
CA ASN A 300 17.06 -3.14 -4.32
C ASN A 300 15.72 -2.41 -4.20
N SER A 301 15.44 -1.53 -5.15
CA SER A 301 14.25 -0.67 -5.18
C SER A 301 13.14 -1.18 -6.11
N ASN A 302 13.38 -2.28 -6.81
CA ASN A 302 12.45 -2.87 -7.79
C ASN A 302 11.45 -3.88 -7.20
N PRO A 303 11.81 -4.80 -6.28
CA PRO A 303 10.88 -5.83 -5.78
C PRO A 303 9.77 -5.28 -4.87
N GLY A 304 9.96 -4.09 -4.29
CA GLY A 304 9.10 -3.53 -3.25
C GLY A 304 9.55 -3.89 -1.82
N ALA A 305 9.07 -3.15 -0.82
CA ALA A 305 9.34 -3.43 0.60
C ALA A 305 8.50 -4.61 1.12
N GLN A 306 8.91 -5.83 0.77
CA GLN A 306 8.16 -7.08 1.02
C GLN A 306 7.96 -7.42 2.51
N TYR A 307 8.71 -6.78 3.40
CA TYR A 307 8.71 -7.06 4.83
C TYR A 307 8.03 -5.95 5.64
N PHE A 308 7.43 -4.95 4.99
CA PHE A 308 6.86 -3.75 5.62
C PHE A 308 5.63 -4.06 6.48
N TRP A 309 5.66 -3.71 7.78
CA TRP A 309 4.58 -3.99 8.74
C TRP A 309 3.71 -2.76 9.02
N VAL A 310 2.63 -2.59 8.27
CA VAL A 310 1.75 -1.40 8.36
C VAL A 310 1.22 -1.17 9.78
N ASN A 311 0.76 -2.22 10.47
CA ASN A 311 0.24 -2.09 11.84
C ASN A 311 1.28 -1.63 12.86
N ARG A 312 2.56 -1.84 12.57
CA ARG A 312 3.68 -1.44 13.45
C ARG A 312 4.25 -0.07 13.06
N ILE A 313 4.06 0.34 11.81
CA ILE A 313 4.53 1.64 11.31
C ILE A 313 3.46 2.72 11.47
N PHE A 314 2.20 2.38 11.24
CA PHE A 314 1.10 3.35 11.24
C PHE A 314 0.44 3.53 12.62
N PHE A 315 0.93 2.81 13.63
CA PHE A 315 0.54 2.94 15.02
C PHE A 315 1.80 2.95 15.89
N TRP A 316 2.40 4.12 16.15
CA TRP A 316 3.76 4.18 16.72
C TRP A 316 3.88 3.63 18.16
N ASP A 317 2.81 3.71 18.97
CA ASP A 317 2.75 3.23 20.37
C ASP A 317 2.46 1.72 20.38
N ASN A 318 3.42 0.94 19.91
CA ASN A 318 3.31 -0.50 19.84
C ASN A 318 4.50 -1.19 20.51
N GLU A 319 4.27 -2.44 20.88
CA GLU A 319 5.26 -3.35 21.43
C GLU A 319 4.96 -4.79 20.98
N PRO A 320 5.96 -5.66 20.84
CA PRO A 320 5.72 -7.08 20.62
C PRO A 320 4.85 -7.67 21.74
N ARG A 321 4.09 -8.74 21.44
CA ARG A 321 3.49 -9.58 22.49
C ARG A 321 4.59 -10.18 23.37
N ASP A 322 4.26 -10.47 24.62
CA ASP A 322 5.16 -11.21 25.51
C ASP A 322 5.46 -12.60 24.91
N SER A 323 6.72 -12.87 24.59
CA SER A 323 7.14 -14.15 24.01
C SER A 323 6.94 -15.32 24.98
N GLY A 324 6.91 -15.07 26.29
CA GLY A 324 6.54 -16.06 27.30
C GLY A 324 5.04 -16.32 27.37
N ASN A 325 4.22 -15.45 26.80
CA ASN A 325 2.76 -15.58 26.77
C ASN A 325 2.14 -15.04 25.47
N PRO A 326 2.42 -15.66 24.32
CA PRO A 326 2.04 -15.12 22.99
C PRO A 326 0.53 -15.09 22.73
N HIS A 327 -0.27 -15.71 23.61
CA HIS A 327 -1.73 -15.71 23.53
C HIS A 327 -2.35 -14.46 24.16
N MET A 328 -1.60 -13.76 25.01
CA MET A 328 -2.06 -12.51 25.59
C MET A 328 -1.85 -11.37 24.58
N PRO A 329 -2.90 -10.62 24.23
CA PRO A 329 -2.75 -9.45 23.38
C PRO A 329 -1.85 -8.39 24.03
N ALA A 330 -1.04 -7.72 23.21
CA ALA A 330 -0.31 -6.54 23.63
C ALA A 330 -1.26 -5.33 23.77
N LYS A 331 -0.80 -4.30 24.50
CA LYS A 331 -1.63 -3.12 24.85
C LYS A 331 -2.30 -2.48 23.64
N GLN A 332 -1.58 -2.31 22.53
CA GLN A 332 -2.07 -1.66 21.31
C GLN A 332 -3.17 -2.46 20.61
N GLU A 333 -3.23 -3.78 20.79
CA GLU A 333 -4.24 -4.63 20.16
C GLU A 333 -5.64 -4.33 20.72
N HIS A 334 -5.73 -3.73 21.89
CA HIS A 334 -6.98 -3.25 22.44
C HIS A 334 -7.50 -1.94 21.81
N ASN A 335 -6.80 -1.38 20.82
CA ASN A 335 -7.23 -0.23 20.03
C ASN A 335 -7.75 -0.68 18.66
N PHE A 336 -8.99 -0.30 18.32
CA PHE A 336 -9.59 -0.70 17.03
C PHE A 336 -8.84 -0.11 15.81
N ILE A 337 -8.15 1.03 15.95
CA ILE A 337 -7.32 1.58 14.87
C ILE A 337 -6.13 0.66 14.58
N TYR A 338 -5.51 0.07 15.61
CA TYR A 338 -4.51 -0.98 15.40
C TYR A 338 -5.15 -2.18 14.68
N GLN A 339 -6.39 -2.52 15.04
CA GLN A 339 -7.09 -3.65 14.42
C GLN A 339 -7.35 -3.45 12.93
N LEU A 340 -7.64 -2.21 12.50
CA LEU A 340 -7.69 -1.86 11.08
C LEU A 340 -6.34 -2.13 10.39
N PHE A 341 -5.24 -1.63 10.94
CA PHE A 341 -3.94 -1.77 10.29
C PHE A 341 -3.42 -3.21 10.29
N HIS A 342 -3.74 -4.04 11.29
CA HIS A 342 -3.32 -5.45 11.33
C HIS A 342 -3.86 -6.25 10.13
N THR A 343 -4.91 -5.76 9.45
CA THR A 343 -5.48 -6.48 8.31
C THR A 343 -4.56 -6.53 7.11
N ASN A 344 -3.44 -5.79 7.14
CA ASN A 344 -2.41 -5.78 6.12
C ASN A 344 -1.33 -6.80 6.47
N PRO A 345 -1.23 -7.95 5.77
CA PRO A 345 -0.07 -8.82 5.91
C PRO A 345 1.22 -8.07 5.55
N PRO A 346 2.39 -8.53 6.02
CA PRO A 346 3.67 -7.90 5.73
C PRO A 346 3.89 -7.73 4.22
N GLY A 347 4.38 -6.56 3.82
CA GLY A 347 4.58 -6.23 2.40
C GLY A 347 3.29 -5.92 1.63
N ALA A 348 2.15 -5.79 2.31
CA ALA A 348 0.91 -5.25 1.77
C ALA A 348 0.51 -3.95 2.51
N LEU A 349 -0.13 -3.03 1.79
CA LEU A 349 -0.60 -1.75 2.30
C LEU A 349 -1.85 -1.31 1.55
N ASP A 350 -2.86 -0.85 2.29
CA ASP A 350 -3.97 -0.11 1.74
C ASP A 350 -3.67 1.41 1.72
N THR A 351 -3.18 1.90 0.58
CA THR A 351 -2.94 3.33 0.37
C THR A 351 -4.23 4.13 0.19
N SER A 352 -5.34 3.46 -0.17
CA SER A 352 -6.63 4.13 -0.33
C SER A 352 -7.15 4.63 1.01
N LEU A 353 -6.73 4.05 2.14
CA LEU A 353 -7.10 4.49 3.48
C LEU A 353 -6.92 6.00 3.71
N ILE A 354 -5.90 6.62 3.10
CA ILE A 354 -5.72 8.07 3.21
C ILE A 354 -6.91 8.79 2.58
N SER A 355 -7.15 8.57 1.28
CA SER A 355 -8.32 9.08 0.57
C SER A 355 -9.44 8.04 0.57
N THR A 356 -9.86 7.62 1.78
CA THR A 356 -10.67 6.39 1.97
C THR A 356 -11.88 6.36 1.06
N ASP A 357 -12.03 5.25 0.36
CA ASP A 357 -13.24 4.91 -0.35
C ASP A 357 -14.16 3.99 0.45
N TYR A 358 -13.92 3.79 1.74
CA TYR A 358 -14.64 2.82 2.60
C TYR A 358 -14.51 1.37 2.13
N ILE A 359 -13.37 0.99 1.56
CA ILE A 359 -13.05 -0.41 1.31
C ILE A 359 -11.71 -0.68 1.97
N ASN A 360 -11.68 -1.60 2.95
CA ASN A 360 -10.42 -2.12 3.45
C ASN A 360 -9.84 -3.09 2.43
N ASN A 361 -8.73 -2.71 1.81
CA ASN A 361 -8.16 -3.45 0.70
C ASN A 361 -6.63 -3.40 0.70
N PRO A 362 -5.97 -4.15 1.60
CA PRO A 362 -4.53 -4.32 1.57
C PRO A 362 -4.06 -4.83 0.20
N ARG A 363 -3.06 -4.16 -0.38
CA ARG A 363 -2.44 -4.57 -1.66
C ARG A 363 -0.93 -4.71 -1.51
N THR A 364 -0.33 -5.72 -2.13
CA THR A 364 1.12 -5.88 -2.16
C THR A 364 1.79 -4.71 -2.85
N MET A 365 2.93 -4.31 -2.32
CA MET A 365 3.82 -3.33 -2.94
C MET A 365 4.16 -3.87 -4.34
N ASN A 366 3.91 -3.05 -5.37
CA ASN A 366 4.12 -3.51 -6.74
C ASN A 366 5.60 -3.64 -7.02
N ALA A 367 6.03 -4.85 -7.38
CA ALA A 367 7.30 -5.03 -8.05
C ALA A 367 7.31 -4.29 -9.39
N VAL A 368 8.38 -3.55 -9.67
CA VAL A 368 8.61 -2.85 -10.92
C VAL A 368 9.74 -3.59 -11.64
N TYR A 369 9.38 -4.39 -12.64
CA TYR A 369 10.33 -5.12 -13.47
C TYR A 369 10.10 -4.82 -14.96
N SER A 370 11.18 -4.95 -15.73
CA SER A 370 11.24 -5.01 -17.20
C SER A 370 10.29 -4.05 -17.90
N LEU A 371 10.39 -2.75 -17.60
CA LEU A 371 9.49 -1.73 -18.15
C LEU A 371 9.46 -1.76 -19.69
N GLY A 372 10.60 -1.99 -20.34
CA GLY A 372 10.69 -2.15 -21.79
C GLY A 372 9.85 -3.32 -22.30
N SER A 373 10.09 -4.53 -21.79
CA SER A 373 9.37 -5.76 -22.16
C SER A 373 7.87 -5.69 -21.80
N ARG A 374 7.51 -4.86 -20.82
CA ARG A 374 6.12 -4.55 -20.45
C ARG A 374 5.43 -3.60 -21.43
N LEU A 375 6.15 -2.66 -22.02
CA LEU A 375 5.59 -1.64 -22.93
C LEU A 375 5.29 -2.20 -24.32
N LEU A 376 6.18 -3.01 -24.89
CA LEU A 376 6.05 -3.48 -26.28
C LEU A 376 4.71 -4.18 -26.60
N PRO A 377 4.19 -5.10 -25.75
CA PRO A 377 2.89 -5.75 -25.99
C PRO A 377 1.71 -4.76 -26.02
N THR A 378 1.84 -3.59 -25.38
CA THR A 378 0.78 -2.59 -25.30
C THR A 378 0.41 -1.99 -26.67
N LEU A 379 1.34 -2.04 -27.63
CA LEU A 379 1.08 -1.66 -29.02
C LEU A 379 -0.01 -2.54 -29.65
N ARG A 380 -0.06 -3.82 -29.28
CA ARG A 380 -1.07 -4.79 -29.72
C ARG A 380 -2.31 -4.78 -28.82
N TRP A 381 -2.13 -4.88 -27.50
CA TRP A 381 -3.23 -4.86 -26.53
C TRP A 381 -2.89 -3.97 -25.32
N GLY A 382 -3.67 -2.92 -25.10
CA GLY A 382 -3.35 -1.90 -24.09
C GLY A 382 -3.75 -0.48 -24.50
N GLY A 383 -4.54 -0.35 -25.57
CA GLY A 383 -5.05 0.94 -26.01
C GLY A 383 -6.13 1.46 -25.06
N GLU A 384 -6.04 2.74 -24.70
CA GLU A 384 -7.05 3.48 -23.94
C GLU A 384 -7.33 4.81 -24.62
N GLN A 385 -8.49 5.40 -24.30
CA GLN A 385 -8.88 6.73 -24.74
C GLN A 385 -8.81 7.70 -23.56
N LEU A 386 -8.04 8.78 -23.73
CA LEU A 386 -8.03 9.92 -22.82
C LEU A 386 -8.95 11.02 -23.33
N THR A 387 -9.67 11.69 -22.43
CA THR A 387 -10.50 12.87 -22.76
C THR A 387 -10.50 13.90 -21.64
N GLY A 388 -10.86 15.16 -21.95
CA GLY A 388 -10.98 16.23 -20.96
C GLY A 388 -9.67 16.46 -20.20
N ASP A 389 -9.76 16.65 -18.88
CA ASP A 389 -8.62 16.92 -17.98
C ASP A 389 -7.61 15.74 -17.91
N GLU A 390 -7.99 14.53 -18.34
CA GLU A 390 -7.05 13.40 -18.44
C GLU A 390 -5.91 13.69 -19.43
N LEU A 391 -6.15 14.57 -20.41
CA LEU A 391 -5.19 14.99 -21.43
C LEU A 391 -4.06 15.88 -20.88
N ASP A 392 -4.19 16.36 -19.64
CA ASP A 392 -3.19 17.22 -19.01
C ASP A 392 -1.97 16.44 -18.48
N ASN A 393 -2.03 15.10 -18.47
CA ASN A 393 -0.88 14.25 -18.18
C ASN A 393 0.18 14.39 -19.26
N LYS A 394 1.38 14.87 -18.89
CA LYS A 394 2.54 14.87 -19.78
C LYS A 394 2.93 13.44 -20.19
N GLN A 395 3.32 13.27 -21.45
CA GLN A 395 3.64 12.00 -22.09
C GLN A 395 5.09 11.98 -22.59
N PHE A 396 5.57 10.82 -23.06
CA PHE A 396 6.98 10.65 -23.48
C PHE A 396 7.47 11.67 -24.52
N ASN A 397 6.59 12.14 -25.41
CA ASN A 397 6.90 13.13 -26.45
C ASN A 397 6.91 14.58 -25.95
N ASP A 398 6.57 14.84 -24.69
CA ASP A 398 6.72 16.15 -24.06
C ASP A 398 8.16 16.38 -23.55
N TYR A 399 9.01 15.34 -23.57
CA TYR A 399 10.38 15.37 -23.06
C TYR A 399 11.40 14.93 -24.12
N PRO A 400 12.49 15.69 -24.34
CA PRO A 400 13.50 15.36 -25.34
C PRO A 400 14.12 13.97 -25.17
N GLN A 401 14.45 13.57 -23.95
CA GLN A 401 15.16 12.32 -23.65
C GLN A 401 14.31 11.05 -23.84
N THR A 402 12.98 11.19 -23.91
CA THR A 402 12.05 10.06 -24.15
C THR A 402 11.24 10.22 -25.43
N ASN A 403 11.53 11.21 -26.28
CA ASN A 403 10.72 11.55 -27.44
C ASN A 403 10.55 10.37 -28.43
N GLU A 404 11.56 9.49 -28.52
CA GLU A 404 11.51 8.29 -29.37
C GLU A 404 10.49 7.23 -28.89
N LEU A 405 10.04 7.30 -27.63
CA LEU A 405 8.93 6.48 -27.11
C LEU A 405 7.56 7.12 -27.40
N GLY A 406 7.49 8.15 -28.25
CA GLY A 406 6.24 8.84 -28.60
C GLY A 406 5.19 7.95 -29.28
N ALA A 407 5.56 6.77 -29.81
CA ALA A 407 4.62 5.82 -30.44
C ALA A 407 3.51 5.30 -29.49
N PHE A 408 3.70 5.42 -28.17
CA PHE A 408 2.71 5.03 -27.17
C PHE A 408 1.62 6.09 -26.93
N TRP A 409 1.70 7.26 -27.58
CA TRP A 409 0.76 8.37 -27.40
C TRP A 409 0.44 9.09 -28.72
N ASP A 410 -0.85 9.29 -28.99
CA ASP A 410 -1.32 10.11 -30.11
C ASP A 410 -2.14 11.29 -29.59
N LYS A 411 -1.49 12.46 -29.56
CA LYS A 411 -2.08 13.73 -29.13
C LYS A 411 -3.30 14.17 -29.95
N SER A 412 -3.38 13.78 -31.22
CA SER A 412 -4.46 14.21 -32.12
C SER A 412 -5.77 13.49 -31.85
N THR A 413 -5.69 12.24 -31.38
CA THR A 413 -6.84 11.40 -31.09
C THR A 413 -7.08 11.21 -29.60
N GLY A 414 -6.09 11.48 -28.75
CA GLY A 414 -6.12 11.15 -27.32
C GLY A 414 -5.94 9.65 -27.04
N GLN A 415 -5.49 8.87 -28.03
CA GLN A 415 -5.22 7.46 -27.83
C GLN A 415 -3.87 7.25 -27.15
N ILE A 416 -3.86 6.41 -26.12
CA ILE A 416 -2.67 6.06 -25.36
C ILE A 416 -2.51 4.54 -25.26
N LYS A 417 -1.27 4.08 -25.14
CA LYS A 417 -0.92 2.70 -24.83
C LYS A 417 -0.41 2.64 -23.38
N THR A 418 -1.05 1.82 -22.55
CA THR A 418 -0.74 1.74 -21.12
C THR A 418 -0.26 0.35 -20.71
N ALA A 419 0.73 0.36 -19.83
CA ALA A 419 1.29 -0.81 -19.16
C ALA A 419 0.51 -1.25 -17.91
N ARG A 420 -0.47 -0.45 -17.44
CA ARG A 420 -1.41 -0.74 -16.34
C ARG A 420 -0.74 -1.33 -15.08
N VAL A 421 0.16 -0.59 -14.43
CA VAL A 421 0.93 -0.99 -13.24
C VAL A 421 0.10 -1.33 -12.01
N LEU A 422 -1.00 -0.62 -11.76
CA LEU A 422 -1.82 -0.82 -10.58
C LEU A 422 -2.62 -2.12 -10.65
N LYS A 423 -3.00 -2.68 -9.49
CA LYS A 423 -3.63 -4.00 -9.40
C LYS A 423 -4.95 -4.11 -10.17
N ASP A 424 -5.70 -3.02 -10.25
CA ASP A 424 -6.94 -2.85 -11.01
C ASP A 424 -6.70 -2.24 -12.41
N GLY A 425 -5.45 -1.93 -12.75
CA GLY A 425 -5.05 -1.30 -14.01
C GLY A 425 -5.62 0.11 -14.17
N ALA A 426 -5.87 0.82 -13.07
CA ALA A 426 -6.45 2.16 -13.06
C ALA A 426 -5.52 3.22 -13.69
N ASP A 427 -4.21 3.06 -13.55
CA ASP A 427 -3.15 3.90 -14.13
C ASP A 427 -3.08 3.77 -15.66
N SER A 428 -4.15 4.24 -16.29
CA SER A 428 -4.45 4.06 -17.70
C SER A 428 -4.16 5.33 -18.52
N VAL A 429 -3.38 6.24 -17.94
CA VAL A 429 -2.96 7.54 -18.52
C VAL A 429 -1.49 7.54 -18.97
N GLY A 430 -0.88 6.36 -19.13
CA GLY A 430 0.51 6.19 -19.55
C GLY A 430 1.49 6.08 -18.39
N VAL A 431 2.74 5.73 -18.72
CA VAL A 431 3.81 5.49 -17.73
C VAL A 431 4.13 6.74 -16.91
N LEU A 432 4.28 7.90 -17.56
CA LEU A 432 4.66 9.13 -16.85
C LEU A 432 3.55 9.59 -15.89
N GLY A 433 2.30 9.57 -16.32
CA GLY A 433 1.16 9.88 -15.44
C GLY A 433 1.03 8.91 -14.26
N ALA A 434 1.30 7.62 -14.49
CA ALA A 434 1.33 6.60 -13.43
C ALA A 434 2.42 6.90 -12.38
N LEU A 435 3.64 7.24 -12.81
CA LEU A 435 4.76 7.60 -11.95
C LEU A 435 4.47 8.89 -11.16
N ASN A 436 3.91 9.91 -11.80
CA ASN A 436 3.56 11.17 -11.15
C ASN A 436 2.53 10.99 -10.03
N ARG A 437 1.51 10.15 -10.25
CA ARG A 437 0.46 9.89 -9.26
C ARG A 437 1.02 9.36 -7.94
N VAL A 438 2.08 8.55 -7.97
CA VAL A 438 2.66 7.96 -6.75
C VAL A 438 3.09 9.04 -5.76
N TYR A 439 3.62 10.18 -6.22
CA TYR A 439 4.00 11.28 -5.35
C TYR A 439 2.80 11.97 -4.68
N LEU A 440 1.67 12.11 -5.39
CA LEU A 440 0.41 12.59 -4.77
C LEU A 440 -0.09 11.62 -3.71
N ASN A 441 -0.02 10.29 -3.97
CA ASN A 441 -0.44 9.28 -2.99
C ASN A 441 0.35 9.38 -1.67
N ILE A 442 1.61 9.85 -1.70
CA ILE A 442 2.45 10.06 -0.51
C ILE A 442 2.45 11.51 0.00
N GLY A 443 1.56 12.37 -0.51
CA GLY A 443 1.30 13.71 0.04
C GLY A 443 1.93 14.89 -0.67
N LEU A 444 2.47 14.73 -1.89
CA LEU A 444 2.86 15.86 -2.74
C LEU A 444 1.68 16.83 -2.90
N PHE A 445 1.96 18.13 -2.80
CA PHE A 445 0.98 19.21 -2.92
C PHE A 445 -0.23 19.09 -1.98
N SER A 446 0.05 18.68 -0.74
CA SER A 446 -0.93 18.48 0.33
C SER A 446 -1.81 19.69 0.66
N GLU A 447 -1.39 20.90 0.31
CA GLU A 447 -2.14 22.13 0.49
C GLU A 447 -3.46 22.11 -0.26
N GLU A 448 -3.44 21.61 -1.50
CA GLU A 448 -4.62 21.43 -2.35
C GLU A 448 -5.25 20.05 -2.11
N TRP A 449 -4.45 18.98 -2.07
CA TRP A 449 -4.94 17.60 -1.97
C TRP A 449 -5.90 17.39 -0.79
N LEU A 450 -5.56 17.93 0.38
CA LEU A 450 -6.38 17.83 1.60
C LEU A 450 -7.68 18.67 1.57
N THR A 451 -7.92 19.47 0.53
CA THR A 451 -9.21 20.15 0.34
C THR A 451 -10.27 19.24 -0.29
N HIS A 452 -9.83 18.16 -0.96
CA HIS A 452 -10.71 17.32 -1.78
C HIS A 452 -11.40 16.20 -0.99
N PHE A 453 -10.90 15.81 0.17
CA PHE A 453 -11.46 14.75 1.02
C PHE A 453 -11.09 14.96 2.49
N TYR A 454 -11.73 14.21 3.39
CA TYR A 454 -11.33 14.14 4.80
C TYR A 454 -10.52 12.85 5.05
N PRO A 455 -9.21 12.92 5.34
CA PRO A 455 -8.37 11.73 5.43
C PRO A 455 -8.82 10.71 6.48
N VAL A 456 -8.60 9.42 6.19
CA VAL A 456 -8.81 8.24 7.07
C VAL A 456 -10.27 7.97 7.45
N ILE A 457 -11.01 8.96 7.92
CA ILE A 457 -12.40 8.82 8.37
C ILE A 457 -13.37 8.91 7.20
N GLY A 458 -13.03 9.66 6.14
CA GLY A 458 -13.85 9.77 4.93
C GLY A 458 -15.22 10.38 5.22
N THR A 459 -15.29 11.59 5.76
CA THR A 459 -16.60 12.20 6.11
C THR A 459 -16.99 13.36 5.20
N GLN A 460 -16.20 13.57 4.15
CA GLN A 460 -16.38 14.58 3.14
C GLN A 460 -16.49 13.92 1.76
N LYS A 461 -17.37 14.44 0.91
CA LYS A 461 -17.52 14.01 -0.48
C LYS A 461 -16.23 14.31 -1.24
N ILE A 462 -15.68 13.26 -1.86
CA ILE A 462 -14.44 13.33 -2.64
C ILE A 462 -14.66 14.18 -3.89
N THR A 463 -13.62 14.91 -4.32
CA THR A 463 -13.56 15.60 -5.61
C THR A 463 -12.22 15.29 -6.30
N PRO A 464 -12.11 15.47 -7.63
CA PRO A 464 -10.86 15.20 -8.34
C PRO A 464 -9.75 16.17 -7.97
N ILE A 465 -8.52 15.67 -7.79
CA ILE A 465 -7.33 16.52 -7.85
C ILE A 465 -6.96 16.74 -9.32
N ARG A 466 -7.10 17.98 -9.79
CA ARG A 466 -6.93 18.30 -11.20
C ARG A 466 -5.48 18.61 -11.52
N ILE A 467 -4.95 18.03 -12.59
CA ILE A 467 -3.54 18.23 -13.00
C ILE A 467 -3.31 19.69 -13.38
N ALA A 468 -4.25 20.33 -14.09
CA ALA A 468 -4.16 21.75 -14.42
C ALA A 468 -4.02 22.65 -13.17
N ASP A 469 -4.69 22.31 -12.07
CA ASP A 469 -4.61 23.10 -10.83
C ASP A 469 -3.26 22.87 -10.13
N ALA A 470 -2.71 21.64 -10.19
CA ALA A 470 -1.36 21.33 -9.72
C ALA A 470 -0.27 22.04 -10.54
N GLN A 471 -0.35 22.01 -11.86
CA GLN A 471 0.58 22.72 -12.76
C GLN A 471 0.55 24.23 -12.54
N LYS A 472 -0.63 24.79 -12.27
CA LYS A 472 -0.80 26.22 -12.00
C LYS A 472 -0.25 26.64 -10.63
N ASN A 473 -0.47 25.82 -9.60
CA ASN A 473 -0.34 26.25 -8.20
C ASN A 473 0.70 25.49 -7.37
N SER A 474 1.46 24.55 -7.94
CA SER A 474 2.53 23.86 -7.23
C SER A 474 3.85 23.83 -8.00
N SER A 475 4.89 24.43 -7.41
CA SER A 475 6.27 24.27 -7.89
C SER A 475 6.79 22.86 -7.67
N TYR A 476 6.41 22.21 -6.56
CA TYR A 476 6.82 20.83 -6.29
C TYR A 476 6.22 19.83 -7.27
N TRP A 477 4.95 20.00 -7.68
CA TRP A 477 4.32 19.18 -8.72
C TRP A 477 5.07 19.32 -10.04
N ASN A 478 5.29 20.56 -10.50
CA ASN A 478 5.97 20.82 -11.76
C ASN A 478 7.41 20.25 -11.76
N ALA A 479 8.15 20.42 -10.66
CA ALA A 479 9.48 19.82 -10.52
C ALA A 479 9.43 18.28 -10.50
N THR A 480 8.38 17.69 -9.94
CA THR A 480 8.17 16.24 -9.99
C THR A 480 7.90 15.78 -11.42
N GLU A 481 6.96 16.42 -12.14
CA GLU A 481 6.70 16.11 -13.55
C GLU A 481 7.96 16.24 -14.40
N ASP A 482 8.78 17.27 -14.19
CA ASP A 482 10.00 17.50 -14.97
C ASP A 482 11.07 16.41 -14.76
N GLN A 483 11.02 15.69 -13.63
CA GLN A 483 11.92 14.57 -13.29
C GLN A 483 11.42 13.20 -13.80
N THR A 484 10.16 13.10 -14.25
CA THR A 484 9.51 11.80 -14.48
C THR A 484 10.01 11.05 -15.70
N ALA A 485 10.45 11.76 -16.74
CA ALA A 485 11.10 11.11 -17.88
C ALA A 485 12.43 10.42 -17.47
N ASP A 486 13.18 11.04 -16.57
CA ASP A 486 14.42 10.47 -16.02
C ASP A 486 14.12 9.25 -15.12
N MET A 487 13.05 9.30 -14.32
CA MET A 487 12.56 8.13 -13.57
C MET A 487 12.14 6.96 -14.47
N ALA A 488 11.48 7.24 -15.61
CA ALA A 488 11.15 6.21 -16.57
C ALA A 488 12.42 5.56 -17.15
N ILE A 489 13.44 6.36 -17.51
CA ILE A 489 14.73 5.85 -18.00
C ILE A 489 15.43 5.00 -16.93
N PHE A 490 15.38 5.40 -15.65
CA PHE A 490 15.88 4.57 -14.55
C PHE A 490 15.25 3.16 -14.59
N PHE A 491 13.92 3.04 -14.66
CA PHE A 491 13.26 1.73 -14.72
C PHE A 491 13.47 0.98 -16.04
N LEU A 492 13.80 1.65 -17.14
CA LEU A 492 14.23 0.96 -18.37
C LEU A 492 15.58 0.26 -18.18
N VAL A 493 16.49 0.87 -17.41
CA VAL A 493 17.86 0.38 -17.18
C VAL A 493 17.96 -0.58 -15.99
N SER A 494 17.34 -0.26 -14.85
CA SER A 494 17.61 -0.91 -13.57
C SER A 494 16.65 -2.05 -13.21
N ALA A 495 15.45 -2.04 -13.77
CA ALA A 495 14.36 -2.94 -13.38
C ALA A 495 14.50 -4.36 -13.97
N SER A 496 15.71 -4.88 -14.13
CA SER A 496 15.90 -6.26 -14.61
C SER A 496 15.40 -7.28 -13.59
N PRO A 497 14.97 -8.48 -14.02
CA PRO A 497 14.62 -9.59 -13.12
C PRO A 497 15.70 -9.90 -12.10
N ASP A 498 15.28 -10.33 -10.93
CA ASP A 498 16.11 -10.98 -9.92
C ASP A 498 16.02 -12.50 -10.11
N ASP A 499 16.84 -13.05 -11.03
CA ASP A 499 16.83 -14.47 -11.36
C ASP A 499 17.36 -15.29 -10.17
N LEU A 500 16.69 -16.40 -9.81
CA LEU A 500 17.10 -17.24 -8.67
C LEU A 500 18.52 -17.80 -8.84
N LYS A 501 18.94 -18.11 -10.06
CA LYS A 501 20.29 -18.61 -10.37
C LYS A 501 21.41 -17.63 -9.95
N ASP A 502 21.11 -16.33 -9.92
CA ASP A 502 22.09 -15.29 -9.58
C ASP A 502 22.16 -15.05 -8.07
N ALA A 503 21.25 -15.64 -7.29
CA ALA A 503 21.23 -15.53 -5.85
C ALA A 503 22.22 -16.52 -5.18
N PRO A 504 22.76 -16.18 -3.99
CA PRO A 504 23.62 -17.09 -3.24
C PRO A 504 22.93 -18.44 -3.00
N GLU A 505 23.61 -19.54 -3.36
CA GLU A 505 23.08 -20.91 -3.27
C GLU A 505 21.80 -21.16 -4.10
N GLY A 506 21.40 -20.23 -4.97
CA GLY A 506 20.19 -20.32 -5.77
C GLY A 506 20.17 -21.49 -6.74
N GLU A 507 21.32 -21.86 -7.29
CA GLU A 507 21.48 -23.04 -8.17
C GLU A 507 21.05 -24.35 -7.49
N ASN A 508 21.14 -24.45 -6.16
CA ASN A 508 20.69 -25.63 -5.41
C ASN A 508 19.18 -25.86 -5.53
N TYR A 509 18.43 -24.83 -5.91
CA TYR A 509 16.99 -24.89 -6.13
C TYR A 509 16.63 -25.06 -7.62
N LEU A 510 17.60 -25.20 -8.51
CA LEU A 510 17.43 -25.32 -9.97
C LEU A 510 18.07 -26.61 -10.49
N SER A 511 17.81 -27.73 -9.80
CA SER A 511 18.46 -29.02 -10.05
C SER A 511 17.60 -30.01 -10.83
N GLU A 512 16.39 -29.62 -11.26
CA GLU A 512 15.49 -30.51 -11.96
C GLU A 512 15.99 -30.88 -13.37
N ASP A 513 15.80 -32.15 -13.72
CA ASP A 513 16.14 -32.67 -15.05
C ASP A 513 15.27 -32.01 -16.14
N ASN A 514 15.81 -31.95 -17.36
CA ASN A 514 15.13 -31.35 -18.51
C ASN A 514 13.73 -31.92 -18.78
N ASP A 515 13.49 -33.20 -18.53
CA ASP A 515 12.16 -33.82 -18.72
C ASP A 515 11.09 -33.21 -17.79
N VAL A 516 11.47 -32.85 -16.55
CA VAL A 516 10.59 -32.20 -15.59
C VAL A 516 10.34 -30.75 -15.99
N LEU A 517 11.38 -30.03 -16.40
CA LEU A 517 11.26 -28.65 -16.89
C LEU A 517 10.43 -28.59 -18.17
N ASP A 518 10.61 -29.52 -19.10
CA ASP A 518 9.81 -29.63 -20.33
C ASP A 518 8.35 -29.94 -20.00
N ARG A 519 8.08 -30.81 -19.02
CA ARG A 519 6.72 -31.01 -18.53
C ARG A 519 6.15 -29.71 -17.94
N GLY A 520 6.92 -28.98 -17.15
CA GLY A 520 6.54 -27.70 -16.58
C GLY A 520 6.22 -26.64 -17.64
N ARG A 521 7.03 -26.56 -18.71
CA ARG A 521 6.80 -25.72 -19.90
C ARG A 521 5.45 -26.01 -20.55
N ILE A 522 5.11 -27.29 -20.74
CA ILE A 522 3.82 -27.72 -21.29
C ILE A 522 2.68 -27.27 -20.39
N VAL A 523 2.76 -27.58 -19.09
CA VAL A 523 1.73 -27.22 -18.12
C VAL A 523 1.52 -25.71 -18.07
N PHE A 524 2.61 -24.92 -18.05
CA PHE A 524 2.56 -23.47 -18.09
C PHE A 524 1.90 -22.94 -19.37
N ALA A 525 2.30 -23.45 -20.54
CA ALA A 525 1.75 -23.04 -21.84
C ALA A 525 0.23 -23.28 -21.92
N GLU A 526 -0.25 -24.39 -21.37
CA GLU A 526 -1.65 -24.80 -21.48
C GLU A 526 -2.58 -24.17 -20.44
N ASN A 527 -2.04 -23.80 -19.26
CA ASN A 527 -2.86 -23.41 -18.10
C ASN A 527 -2.59 -22.00 -17.56
N CYS A 528 -1.40 -21.44 -17.79
CA CYS A 528 -0.96 -20.19 -17.14
C CYS A 528 -0.66 -19.07 -18.14
N ALA A 529 -0.04 -19.39 -19.27
CA ALA A 529 0.51 -18.42 -20.21
C ALA A 529 -0.53 -17.45 -20.79
N ALA A 530 -1.80 -17.86 -20.92
CA ALA A 530 -2.88 -17.02 -21.41
C ALA A 530 -3.11 -15.74 -20.56
N CYS A 531 -2.73 -15.77 -19.28
CA CYS A 531 -2.77 -14.61 -18.39
C CYS A 531 -1.36 -14.10 -18.04
N HIS A 532 -0.40 -15.02 -17.92
CA HIS A 532 0.95 -14.78 -17.38
C HIS A 532 2.07 -14.83 -18.44
N SER A 533 1.80 -14.42 -19.68
CA SER A 533 2.85 -14.25 -20.70
C SER A 533 2.58 -12.98 -21.50
N SER A 534 3.62 -12.17 -21.72
CA SER A 534 3.54 -11.08 -22.69
C SER A 534 3.81 -11.57 -24.13
N LYS A 535 4.42 -12.75 -24.26
CA LYS A 535 4.58 -13.46 -25.53
C LYS A 535 3.39 -14.38 -25.77
N ILE A 536 2.41 -13.88 -26.53
CA ILE A 536 1.17 -14.58 -26.87
C ILE A 536 1.12 -14.78 -28.39
N PRO A 537 0.63 -15.92 -28.90
CA PRO A 537 0.46 -16.14 -30.34
C PRO A 537 -0.26 -14.99 -31.04
N GLU A 538 0.00 -14.79 -32.33
CA GLU A 538 -0.84 -13.89 -33.12
C GLU A 538 -2.26 -14.45 -33.25
N SER A 539 -3.26 -13.60 -32.98
CA SER A 539 -4.66 -13.94 -33.19
C SER A 539 -4.97 -14.00 -34.69
N PRO A 540 -5.78 -14.96 -35.17
CA PRO A 540 -6.20 -14.97 -36.57
C PRO A 540 -6.88 -13.64 -36.96
N PRO A 541 -6.52 -12.96 -38.06
CA PRO A 541 -7.07 -11.64 -38.41
C PRO A 541 -8.60 -11.58 -38.47
N GLU A 542 -9.23 -12.66 -38.93
CA GLU A 542 -10.68 -12.86 -39.05
C GLU A 542 -11.38 -13.16 -37.72
N SER A 543 -10.64 -13.44 -36.65
CA SER A 543 -11.21 -13.80 -35.33
C SER A 543 -11.87 -12.62 -34.61
N GLY A 544 -11.52 -11.38 -34.95
CA GLY A 544 -12.03 -10.20 -34.26
C GLY A 544 -11.53 -10.02 -32.82
N ILE A 545 -10.43 -10.70 -32.43
CA ILE A 545 -9.83 -10.63 -31.08
C ILE A 545 -9.02 -9.35 -30.89
N ASP A 546 -8.16 -9.02 -31.87
CA ASP A 546 -7.32 -7.81 -31.85
C ASP A 546 -7.64 -6.88 -33.05
N THR A 547 -8.82 -7.03 -33.66
CA THR A 547 -9.26 -6.24 -34.84
C THR A 547 -10.64 -5.62 -34.62
N GLY A 548 -11.00 -4.63 -35.45
CA GLY A 548 -12.29 -3.93 -35.37
C GLY A 548 -12.49 -3.22 -34.03
N GLU A 549 -13.61 -3.49 -33.35
CA GLU A 549 -13.93 -2.92 -32.03
C GLU A 549 -12.98 -3.38 -30.91
N CYS A 550 -12.26 -4.49 -31.12
CA CYS A 550 -11.29 -5.05 -30.18
C CYS A 550 -9.84 -4.72 -30.54
N ALA A 551 -9.62 -3.84 -31.54
CA ALA A 551 -8.29 -3.32 -31.82
C ALA A 551 -7.67 -2.67 -30.57
N GLY A 552 -6.38 -2.87 -30.36
CA GLY A 552 -5.73 -2.44 -29.11
C GLY A 552 -6.14 -3.26 -27.88
N GLY A 553 -6.67 -4.47 -28.07
CA GLY A 553 -7.11 -5.39 -27.01
C GLY A 553 -8.52 -5.16 -26.49
N GLY A 554 -9.26 -4.21 -27.07
CA GLY A 554 -10.53 -3.70 -26.57
C GLY A 554 -10.35 -2.75 -25.38
N ASN A 555 -11.27 -1.79 -25.24
CA ASN A 555 -11.32 -0.85 -24.13
C ASN A 555 -12.73 -0.28 -23.94
N GLY A 556 -12.94 0.51 -22.89
CA GLY A 556 -14.23 1.15 -22.63
C GLY A 556 -15.37 0.16 -22.48
N ALA A 557 -16.56 0.58 -22.91
CA ALA A 557 -17.79 -0.21 -22.83
C ALA A 557 -17.74 -1.55 -23.61
N ASN A 558 -16.80 -1.72 -24.54
CA ASN A 558 -16.66 -2.95 -25.33
C ASN A 558 -15.66 -3.94 -24.70
N TYR A 559 -14.95 -3.55 -23.63
CA TYR A 559 -13.86 -4.35 -23.08
C TYR A 559 -14.27 -5.78 -22.73
N ARG A 560 -15.40 -5.96 -22.03
CA ARG A 560 -15.87 -7.30 -21.62
C ARG A 560 -16.07 -8.24 -22.82
N LYS A 561 -16.72 -7.74 -23.88
CA LYS A 561 -16.93 -8.50 -25.12
C LYS A 561 -15.61 -8.94 -25.78
N CYS A 562 -14.62 -8.04 -25.79
CA CYS A 562 -13.29 -8.34 -26.36
C CYS A 562 -12.49 -9.30 -25.48
N TRP A 563 -12.58 -9.16 -24.15
CA TRP A 563 -12.02 -10.10 -23.19
C TRP A 563 -12.61 -11.50 -23.38
N ASP A 564 -13.93 -11.63 -23.50
CA ASP A 564 -14.59 -12.93 -23.66
C ASP A 564 -14.12 -13.64 -24.94
N LYS A 565 -14.00 -12.92 -26.07
CA LYS A 565 -13.43 -13.47 -27.33
C LYS A 565 -11.98 -13.92 -27.16
N TYR A 566 -11.15 -13.10 -26.52
CA TYR A 566 -9.76 -13.45 -26.22
C TYR A 566 -9.70 -14.71 -25.37
N TRP A 567 -10.47 -14.75 -24.29
CA TRP A 567 -10.49 -15.87 -23.36
C TRP A 567 -10.95 -17.15 -24.05
N GLU A 568 -12.07 -17.14 -24.79
CA GLU A 568 -12.55 -18.29 -25.57
C GLU A 568 -11.48 -18.83 -26.51
N TRP A 569 -10.77 -17.95 -27.22
CA TRP A 569 -9.68 -18.35 -28.11
C TRP A 569 -8.51 -18.98 -27.34
N THR A 570 -8.12 -18.42 -26.19
CA THR A 570 -7.04 -19.00 -25.38
C THR A 570 -7.34 -20.41 -24.87
N GLN A 571 -8.62 -20.80 -24.81
CA GLN A 571 -9.01 -22.15 -24.41
C GLN A 571 -8.90 -23.19 -25.54
N THR A 572 -8.73 -22.76 -26.80
CA THR A 572 -8.67 -23.66 -27.96
C THR A 572 -7.37 -24.47 -28.04
N ASP A 573 -7.45 -25.66 -28.61
CA ASP A 573 -6.26 -26.48 -28.89
C ASP A 573 -5.28 -25.76 -29.83
N GLU A 574 -5.79 -24.99 -30.79
CA GLU A 574 -4.94 -24.20 -31.70
C GLU A 574 -4.07 -23.20 -30.94
N PHE A 575 -4.66 -22.46 -29.99
CA PHE A 575 -3.90 -21.54 -29.14
C PHE A 575 -2.86 -22.28 -28.32
N LYS A 576 -3.26 -23.36 -27.62
CA LYS A 576 -2.38 -24.14 -26.75
C LYS A 576 -1.21 -24.75 -27.51
N GLU A 577 -1.43 -25.29 -28.71
CA GLU A 577 -0.36 -25.80 -29.57
C GLU A 577 0.60 -24.69 -30.04
N LYS A 578 0.10 -23.51 -30.40
CA LYS A 578 0.96 -22.37 -30.75
C LYS A 578 1.73 -21.85 -29.54
N MET A 579 1.09 -21.81 -28.37
CA MET A 579 1.73 -21.36 -27.13
C MET A 579 2.85 -22.32 -26.72
N LYS A 580 2.63 -23.64 -26.81
CA LYS A 580 3.69 -24.65 -26.60
C LYS A 580 4.88 -24.41 -27.53
N LYS A 581 4.64 -24.18 -28.83
CA LYS A 581 5.73 -23.85 -29.76
C LYS A 581 6.51 -22.60 -29.35
N LEU A 582 5.85 -21.58 -28.82
CA LEU A 582 6.52 -20.37 -28.32
C LEU A 582 7.35 -20.66 -27.07
N VAL A 583 6.81 -21.40 -26.10
CA VAL A 583 7.52 -21.74 -24.86
C VAL A 583 8.76 -22.62 -25.13
N PHE A 584 8.70 -23.47 -26.14
CA PHE A 584 9.84 -24.31 -26.58
C PHE A 584 10.69 -23.67 -27.67
N SER A 585 10.49 -22.39 -27.99
CA SER A 585 11.26 -21.74 -29.05
C SER A 585 12.73 -21.60 -28.63
N GLU A 586 13.63 -22.05 -29.50
CA GLU A 586 15.07 -21.83 -29.37
C GLU A 586 15.53 -20.54 -30.06
N GLU A 587 14.61 -19.79 -30.69
CA GLU A 587 14.91 -18.51 -31.33
C GLU A 587 15.35 -17.48 -30.27
N ARG A 588 16.58 -17.00 -30.42
CA ARG A 588 17.24 -16.11 -29.47
C ARG A 588 17.35 -14.70 -30.06
N ASP A 589 16.83 -13.72 -29.33
CA ASP A 589 17.13 -12.31 -29.56
C ASP A 589 18.60 -12.03 -29.20
N GLU A 590 19.25 -11.10 -29.91
CA GLU A 590 20.63 -10.69 -29.66
C GLU A 590 20.83 -10.16 -28.23
N THR A 591 19.77 -9.66 -27.58
CA THR A 591 19.79 -9.17 -26.19
C THR A 591 19.63 -10.26 -25.12
N CYS A 592 19.31 -11.50 -25.50
CA CYS A 592 19.00 -12.57 -24.58
C CYS A 592 20.28 -13.32 -24.11
N PRO A 593 20.64 -13.28 -22.80
CA PRO A 593 21.88 -13.84 -22.30
C PRO A 593 22.05 -15.33 -22.61
N GLU A 594 23.27 -15.74 -22.98
CA GLU A 594 23.61 -17.15 -23.22
C GLU A 594 23.21 -18.02 -22.00
N GLY A 595 22.58 -19.17 -22.27
CA GLY A 595 22.08 -20.06 -21.21
C GLY A 595 20.74 -19.66 -20.57
N LYS A 596 20.22 -18.44 -20.81
CA LYS A 596 18.83 -18.10 -20.45
C LYS A 596 17.85 -18.70 -21.47
N ASP A 597 16.73 -19.21 -20.97
CA ASP A 597 15.62 -19.69 -21.81
C ASP A 597 15.14 -18.55 -22.72
N PRO A 598 15.20 -18.70 -24.06
CA PRO A 598 14.79 -17.64 -24.97
C PRO A 598 13.32 -17.22 -24.81
N PHE A 599 12.45 -18.11 -24.35
CA PHE A 599 11.06 -17.75 -24.06
C PHE A 599 10.96 -16.72 -22.94
N LEU A 600 11.83 -16.79 -21.92
CA LEU A 600 11.83 -15.89 -20.75
C LEU A 600 12.47 -14.52 -21.05
N CYS A 601 13.36 -14.43 -22.04
CA CYS A 601 13.92 -13.14 -22.47
C CYS A 601 12.85 -12.22 -23.04
N ASP A 602 12.77 -10.96 -22.59
CA ASP A 602 11.71 -10.00 -22.97
C ASP A 602 10.27 -10.49 -22.79
N ASN A 603 10.05 -11.49 -21.94
CA ASN A 603 8.74 -11.86 -21.48
C ASN A 603 8.46 -11.21 -20.13
N PHE A 604 7.48 -10.32 -20.08
CA PHE A 604 7.06 -9.69 -18.83
C PHE A 604 6.26 -10.65 -17.93
N LEU A 605 6.00 -11.87 -18.40
CA LEU A 605 5.26 -12.92 -17.68
C LEU A 605 3.89 -12.44 -17.15
N SER A 606 3.26 -11.57 -17.93
CA SER A 606 1.92 -11.02 -17.71
C SER A 606 1.41 -10.47 -19.04
N THR A 607 0.11 -10.66 -19.30
CA THR A 607 -0.55 -10.00 -20.43
C THR A 607 -0.94 -8.55 -20.14
N GLU A 608 -0.99 -8.12 -18.87
CA GLU A 608 -1.51 -6.80 -18.47
C GLU A 608 -2.97 -6.52 -18.92
N ARG A 609 -3.69 -7.54 -19.39
CA ARG A 609 -5.13 -7.46 -19.60
C ARG A 609 -5.84 -7.46 -18.25
N ARG A 610 -6.86 -6.64 -18.08
CA ARG A 610 -7.71 -6.64 -16.90
C ARG A 610 -8.62 -7.87 -16.93
N ILE A 611 -8.45 -8.79 -15.99
CA ILE A 611 -9.22 -10.02 -15.88
C ILE A 611 -10.46 -9.74 -15.02
N PRO A 612 -11.66 -10.11 -15.48
CA PRO A 612 -12.88 -9.94 -14.68
C PRO A 612 -12.84 -10.80 -13.42
N VAL A 613 -13.25 -10.23 -12.29
CA VAL A 613 -13.21 -10.89 -10.98
C VAL A 613 -14.20 -12.07 -10.90
N ASP A 614 -15.23 -12.14 -11.75
CA ASP A 614 -16.09 -13.33 -11.85
C ASP A 614 -15.37 -14.58 -12.39
N LEU A 615 -14.27 -14.38 -13.14
CA LEU A 615 -13.39 -15.46 -13.57
C LEU A 615 -12.33 -15.78 -12.52
N LEU A 616 -11.65 -14.76 -11.96
CA LEU A 616 -10.59 -14.96 -10.98
C LEU A 616 -11.11 -15.49 -9.64
N GLN A 617 -12.29 -15.03 -9.23
CA GLN A 617 -12.92 -15.31 -7.94
C GLN A 617 -12.06 -14.94 -6.72
N THR A 618 -11.01 -14.13 -6.91
CA THR A 618 -10.20 -13.54 -5.83
C THR A 618 -11.03 -12.56 -5.02
N ASN A 619 -10.55 -12.16 -3.84
CA ASN A 619 -11.26 -11.17 -3.02
C ASN A 619 -11.64 -9.92 -3.84
N ALA A 620 -12.94 -9.60 -3.85
CA ALA A 620 -13.51 -8.58 -4.73
C ALA A 620 -13.27 -7.15 -4.23
N CYS A 621 -12.86 -6.95 -2.97
CA CYS A 621 -12.66 -5.61 -2.44
C CYS A 621 -11.59 -4.85 -3.21
N SER A 622 -10.59 -5.56 -3.75
CA SER A 622 -9.57 -4.92 -4.58
C SER A 622 -10.08 -4.34 -5.90
N PRO A 623 -10.65 -5.14 -6.80
CA PRO A 623 -11.20 -4.64 -8.05
C PRO A 623 -12.42 -3.73 -7.90
N LEU A 624 -13.01 -3.58 -6.71
CA LEU A 624 -14.14 -2.68 -6.45
C LEU A 624 -13.73 -1.28 -5.97
N ALA A 625 -12.43 -1.00 -5.84
CA ALA A 625 -11.91 0.31 -5.46
C ALA A 625 -12.45 1.43 -6.36
N THR A 626 -12.66 2.61 -5.78
CA THR A 626 -13.43 3.68 -6.44
C THR A 626 -12.68 4.99 -6.61
N ASN A 627 -11.50 5.12 -6.01
CA ASN A 627 -10.73 6.36 -6.13
C ASN A 627 -10.35 6.71 -7.58
N GLY A 628 -10.29 5.73 -8.49
CA GLY A 628 -9.99 5.92 -9.91
C GLY A 628 -11.18 6.26 -10.79
N LEU A 629 -12.36 6.48 -10.22
CA LEU A 629 -13.59 6.68 -10.99
C LEU A 629 -13.85 8.14 -11.32
N LYS A 630 -14.86 8.37 -12.16
CA LYS A 630 -15.27 9.72 -12.56
C LYS A 630 -15.74 10.52 -11.35
N GLY A 631 -15.17 11.71 -11.16
CA GLY A 631 -15.46 12.59 -10.02
C GLY A 631 -14.71 12.25 -8.73
N ASP A 632 -14.01 11.12 -8.69
CA ASP A 632 -13.21 10.71 -7.53
C ASP A 632 -11.78 11.25 -7.60
N ILE A 633 -11.02 11.02 -6.54
CA ILE A 633 -9.74 11.70 -6.30
C ILE A 633 -8.75 11.52 -7.46
N TRP A 634 -8.67 10.34 -8.07
CA TRP A 634 -7.73 10.03 -9.16
C TRP A 634 -8.35 10.12 -10.56
N ASP A 635 -9.47 10.83 -10.73
CA ASP A 635 -10.17 10.98 -12.03
C ASP A 635 -9.21 11.43 -13.16
N ASN A 636 -8.30 12.37 -12.91
CA ASN A 636 -7.33 12.82 -13.93
C ASN A 636 -6.20 11.81 -14.20
N PHE A 637 -6.05 10.76 -13.39
CA PHE A 637 -5.00 9.74 -13.50
C PHE A 637 -5.53 8.38 -13.97
N THR A 638 -6.79 8.35 -14.41
CA THR A 638 -7.41 7.18 -15.02
C THR A 638 -8.10 7.59 -16.32
N SER A 639 -8.05 6.72 -17.32
CA SER A 639 -8.60 7.00 -18.65
C SER A 639 -10.13 6.95 -18.68
N THR A 640 -10.70 7.67 -19.64
CA THR A 640 -12.13 7.59 -19.97
C THR A 640 -12.55 6.15 -20.28
N SER A 641 -11.70 5.41 -21.01
CA SER A 641 -11.94 4.00 -21.30
C SER A 641 -11.98 3.13 -20.04
N TYR A 642 -11.10 3.34 -19.05
CA TYR A 642 -11.15 2.63 -17.77
C TYR A 642 -12.48 2.88 -17.04
N LYS A 643 -12.93 4.13 -16.95
CA LYS A 643 -14.18 4.51 -16.26
C LYS A 643 -15.45 3.98 -16.94
N GLN A 644 -15.33 3.45 -18.15
CA GLN A 644 -16.43 2.87 -18.92
C GLN A 644 -16.42 1.35 -18.95
N LEU A 645 -15.51 0.70 -18.21
CA LEU A 645 -15.49 -0.77 -18.16
C LEU A 645 -16.86 -1.29 -17.67
N PRO A 646 -17.45 -2.27 -18.37
CA PRO A 646 -18.73 -2.87 -17.98
C PRO A 646 -18.69 -3.52 -16.59
N ALA A 647 -19.85 -3.88 -16.05
CA ALA A 647 -19.88 -4.72 -14.86
C ALA A 647 -19.28 -6.10 -15.13
N ALA A 648 -18.51 -6.61 -14.17
CA ALA A 648 -18.19 -8.03 -14.07
C ALA A 648 -19.47 -8.85 -13.80
N GLY A 649 -19.38 -10.16 -13.95
CA GLY A 649 -20.48 -11.09 -13.65
C GLY A 649 -20.81 -11.14 -12.16
N GLU A 650 -21.92 -11.83 -11.84
CA GLU A 650 -22.33 -12.07 -10.46
C GLU A 650 -21.26 -12.85 -9.68
N LEU A 651 -20.99 -12.41 -8.45
CA LEU A 651 -20.04 -13.03 -7.53
C LEU A 651 -20.78 -13.73 -6.40
N VAL A 652 -20.26 -14.86 -5.95
CA VAL A 652 -20.68 -15.44 -4.66
C VAL A 652 -19.96 -14.68 -3.55
N VAL A 653 -20.64 -14.30 -2.47
CA VAL A 653 -20.04 -13.72 -1.27
C VAL A 653 -20.62 -14.39 -0.02
N HIS A 654 -19.89 -14.36 1.09
CA HIS A 654 -20.28 -15.08 2.31
C HIS A 654 -20.59 -14.12 3.45
N HIS A 655 -21.67 -14.38 4.16
CA HIS A 655 -22.03 -13.64 5.36
C HIS A 655 -20.96 -13.87 6.45
N PRO A 656 -20.36 -12.82 7.04
CA PRO A 656 -19.14 -12.96 7.86
C PRO A 656 -19.34 -13.56 9.26
N VAL A 657 -20.58 -13.94 9.58
CA VAL A 657 -20.99 -14.59 10.84
C VAL A 657 -21.62 -15.96 10.58
N SER A 658 -22.73 -16.04 9.82
CA SER A 658 -23.35 -17.32 9.51
C SER A 658 -22.58 -18.18 8.50
N GLY A 659 -21.75 -17.58 7.64
CA GLY A 659 -21.05 -18.25 6.54
C GLY A 659 -21.93 -18.52 5.31
N GLU A 660 -23.22 -18.18 5.37
CA GLU A 660 -24.16 -18.41 4.27
C GLU A 660 -23.73 -17.66 3.01
N ALA A 661 -23.79 -18.35 1.88
CA ALA A 661 -23.49 -17.80 0.57
C ALA A 661 -24.66 -16.96 0.04
N SER A 662 -24.33 -15.87 -0.64
CA SER A 662 -25.25 -14.99 -1.34
C SER A 662 -24.61 -14.45 -2.62
N THR A 663 -25.41 -13.80 -3.46
CA THR A 663 -24.94 -13.25 -4.73
C THR A 663 -24.75 -11.74 -4.63
N PHE A 664 -23.66 -11.24 -5.21
CA PHE A 664 -23.33 -9.82 -5.31
C PHE A 664 -23.01 -9.45 -6.76
N GLN A 665 -23.64 -8.38 -7.26
CA GLN A 665 -23.42 -7.87 -8.61
C GLN A 665 -22.57 -6.60 -8.56
N PRO A 666 -21.33 -6.60 -9.06
CA PRO A 666 -20.53 -5.39 -9.23
C PRO A 666 -21.25 -4.35 -10.11
N LEU A 667 -21.06 -3.05 -9.82
CA LEU A 667 -21.72 -1.96 -10.56
C LEU A 667 -21.08 -1.64 -11.92
N GLY A 668 -19.84 -2.10 -12.17
CA GLY A 668 -19.06 -1.68 -13.33
C GLY A 668 -18.53 -0.26 -13.20
N ASN A 669 -18.54 0.49 -14.32
CA ASN A 669 -17.98 1.83 -14.43
C ASN A 669 -16.48 1.89 -14.06
N GLY A 670 -15.70 0.88 -14.44
CA GLY A 670 -14.29 0.74 -14.02
C GLY A 670 -14.04 -0.34 -12.97
N ARG A 671 -15.07 -0.70 -12.19
CA ARG A 671 -14.98 -1.72 -11.14
C ARG A 671 -15.09 -3.14 -11.69
N GLY A 672 -14.50 -4.10 -10.98
CA GLY A 672 -14.69 -5.54 -11.18
C GLY A 672 -13.59 -6.24 -11.97
N TYR A 673 -12.43 -5.59 -12.18
CA TYR A 673 -11.33 -6.20 -12.91
C TYR A 673 -9.99 -6.04 -12.19
N THR A 674 -9.15 -7.06 -12.32
CA THR A 674 -7.80 -7.11 -11.76
C THR A 674 -6.82 -7.49 -12.87
N ARG A 675 -5.66 -6.86 -12.96
CA ARG A 675 -4.60 -7.36 -13.84
C ARG A 675 -3.96 -8.64 -13.28
N PRO A 676 -3.43 -9.55 -14.11
CA PRO A 676 -2.56 -10.61 -13.61
C PRO A 676 -1.27 -9.99 -13.04
N ALA A 677 -0.77 -10.58 -11.96
CA ALA A 677 0.58 -10.26 -11.50
C ALA A 677 1.61 -10.79 -12.51
N SER A 678 2.73 -10.08 -12.68
CA SER A 678 3.87 -10.64 -13.39
C SER A 678 4.45 -11.78 -12.56
N LEU A 679 4.88 -12.85 -13.23
CA LEU A 679 5.60 -13.96 -12.58
C LEU A 679 7.13 -13.79 -12.63
N ILE A 680 7.64 -12.65 -13.09
CA ILE A 680 9.09 -12.35 -13.02
C ILE A 680 9.54 -12.44 -11.57
N SER A 681 10.61 -13.20 -11.34
CA SER A 681 11.24 -13.33 -10.02
C SER A 681 10.24 -13.70 -8.91
N LEU A 682 9.23 -14.51 -9.25
CA LEU A 682 8.11 -14.87 -8.37
C LEU A 682 8.59 -15.46 -7.03
N TRP A 683 9.72 -16.16 -7.04
CA TRP A 683 10.37 -16.73 -5.85
C TRP A 683 10.72 -15.67 -4.80
N SER A 684 10.99 -14.43 -5.23
CA SER A 684 11.38 -13.35 -4.35
C SER A 684 10.20 -12.58 -3.77
N THR A 685 9.02 -12.64 -4.40
CA THR A 685 7.86 -11.79 -4.09
C THR A 685 6.72 -12.50 -3.37
N ALA A 686 6.91 -13.76 -2.96
CA ALA A 686 5.98 -14.46 -2.09
C ALA A 686 5.86 -13.73 -0.73
N PRO A 687 4.71 -13.78 -0.03
CA PRO A 687 3.50 -14.58 -0.29
C PRO A 687 2.66 -14.17 -1.51
N PHE A 688 1.59 -14.91 -1.80
CA PHE A 688 0.79 -14.73 -3.02
C PHE A 688 -0.62 -14.18 -2.78
N LEU A 689 -1.29 -13.91 -3.91
CA LEU A 689 -2.47 -13.06 -4.09
C LEU A 689 -2.17 -11.58 -3.88
N LEU A 690 -3.13 -10.73 -4.25
CA LEU A 690 -2.99 -9.27 -4.23
C LEU A 690 -2.67 -8.70 -2.85
N ASN A 691 -2.90 -9.45 -1.78
CA ASN A 691 -2.87 -9.02 -0.39
C ASN A 691 -1.96 -9.92 0.49
N ASN A 692 -1.07 -10.74 -0.11
CA ASN A 692 -0.21 -11.69 0.61
C ASN A 692 -0.95 -12.74 1.48
N SER A 693 -2.24 -12.96 1.24
CA SER A 693 -3.07 -13.84 2.09
C SER A 693 -2.87 -15.34 1.86
N VAL A 694 -2.14 -15.74 0.80
CA VAL A 694 -1.77 -17.15 0.56
C VAL A 694 -0.28 -17.32 0.80
N GLY A 695 0.06 -18.00 1.90
CA GLY A 695 1.44 -18.25 2.34
C GLY A 695 1.88 -17.42 3.54
N HIS A 696 1.12 -16.38 3.90
CA HIS A 696 1.26 -15.67 5.18
C HIS A 696 0.59 -16.47 6.31
N ILE A 697 1.28 -16.55 7.44
CA ILE A 697 0.77 -17.11 8.69
C ILE A 697 0.91 -16.03 9.75
N GLU A 698 -0.13 -15.80 10.57
CA GLU A 698 -0.02 -14.88 11.70
C GLU A 698 0.78 -15.52 12.84
N TYR A 699 1.70 -14.75 13.41
CA TYR A 699 2.66 -15.26 14.39
C TYR A 699 2.02 -15.70 15.73
N TYR A 700 0.78 -15.31 16.00
CA TYR A 700 0.01 -15.74 17.19
C TYR A 700 -1.02 -16.85 16.92
N GLU A 701 -1.35 -17.14 15.65
CA GLU A 701 -2.27 -18.24 15.29
C GLU A 701 -1.57 -19.61 15.37
N ALA A 702 -0.25 -19.62 15.27
CA ALA A 702 0.60 -20.81 15.45
C ALA A 702 0.59 -21.38 16.89
N ALA A 703 -0.23 -20.86 17.78
CA ALA A 703 -0.33 -21.33 19.16
C ALA A 703 -1.48 -22.34 19.38
N GLU A 704 -2.54 -22.29 18.57
CA GLU A 704 -3.68 -23.22 18.67
C GLU A 704 -3.65 -24.33 17.59
N ASP A 705 -3.22 -24.03 16.34
CA ASP A 705 -3.26 -24.98 15.22
C ASP A 705 -1.97 -25.83 15.05
N ALA A 706 -0.87 -25.47 15.71
CA ALA A 706 0.42 -26.18 15.59
C ALA A 706 0.41 -27.61 16.17
N TYR A 707 -0.72 -28.08 16.70
CA TYR A 707 -0.88 -29.44 17.21
C TYR A 707 -1.81 -30.34 16.36
N GLY A 708 -2.29 -29.85 15.21
CA GLY A 708 -3.32 -30.52 14.42
C GLY A 708 -2.85 -31.40 13.26
N ASN A 709 -2.20 -30.84 12.23
CA ASN A 709 -2.28 -31.49 10.90
C ASN A 709 -1.13 -31.26 9.89
N TYR A 710 0.03 -30.74 10.27
CA TYR A 710 1.18 -30.72 9.34
C TYR A 710 1.98 -32.03 9.41
N SER A 711 1.43 -33.08 8.78
CA SER A 711 2.13 -34.37 8.57
C SER A 711 2.01 -34.89 7.13
N GLY A 712 1.61 -34.05 6.18
CA GLY A 712 1.49 -34.41 4.76
C GLY A 712 2.48 -33.64 3.90
N ALA A 713 3.29 -34.38 3.13
CA ALA A 713 4.12 -33.91 2.01
C ALA A 713 5.41 -33.13 2.32
N ALA A 714 6.18 -33.56 3.32
CA ALA A 714 7.65 -33.49 3.22
C ALA A 714 8.15 -34.77 2.51
N GLY A 715 7.93 -34.84 1.19
CA GLY A 715 8.60 -35.83 0.37
C GLY A 715 10.08 -35.46 0.24
N GLU A 716 10.96 -36.30 0.78
CA GLU A 716 12.40 -36.46 0.50
C GLU A 716 13.31 -35.23 0.23
N TYR A 717 12.94 -34.02 0.61
CA TYR A 717 13.90 -32.93 0.80
C TYR A 717 14.36 -32.94 2.25
N ALA A 718 15.28 -33.85 2.56
CA ALA A 718 16.03 -33.79 3.80
C ALA A 718 16.86 -32.50 3.79
N TYR A 719 16.31 -31.43 4.35
CA TYR A 719 17.04 -30.21 4.64
C TYR A 719 18.27 -30.60 5.47
N GLU A 720 19.45 -30.53 4.87
CA GLU A 720 20.67 -30.44 5.68
C GLU A 720 20.48 -29.21 6.55
N LYS A 721 20.49 -29.42 7.87
CA LYS A 721 20.64 -28.31 8.82
C LYS A 721 21.88 -27.54 8.39
N SER A 722 21.70 -26.40 7.76
CA SER A 722 22.80 -25.44 7.63
C SER A 722 23.21 -25.10 9.06
N ASP A 723 24.46 -25.45 9.40
CA ASP A 723 25.13 -25.03 10.62
C ASP A 723 25.36 -23.50 10.57
N TYR A 724 24.27 -22.71 10.62
CA TYR A 724 24.35 -21.33 11.05
C TYR A 724 24.52 -21.34 12.56
N SER A 725 25.76 -21.55 12.99
CA SER A 725 26.17 -21.23 14.35
C SER A 725 25.98 -19.73 14.57
N HIS A 726 24.90 -19.35 15.25
CA HIS A 726 24.65 -17.99 15.71
C HIS A 726 25.53 -17.68 16.93
N GLU A 727 26.83 -17.57 16.71
CA GLU A 727 27.73 -16.80 17.57
C GLU A 727 27.79 -15.35 17.06
N GLY A 728 26.64 -14.68 17.04
CA GLY A 728 26.52 -13.27 16.68
C GLY A 728 25.43 -12.63 17.52
N LYS A 729 25.79 -11.70 18.40
CA LYS A 729 24.82 -10.87 19.12
C LYS A 729 24.05 -10.03 18.10
N GLY A 730 22.76 -10.29 17.87
CA GLY A 730 21.95 -9.41 17.02
C GLY A 730 20.50 -9.82 16.83
N TYR A 731 20.23 -11.07 16.43
CA TYR A 731 18.87 -11.52 16.14
C TYR A 731 18.23 -12.20 17.36
N GLN A 732 17.59 -11.43 18.26
CA GLN A 732 16.74 -12.05 19.29
C GLN A 732 15.46 -12.56 18.63
N HIS A 733 15.14 -13.85 18.81
CA HIS A 733 13.90 -14.46 18.34
C HIS A 733 12.68 -13.69 18.89
N MET A 734 12.08 -12.86 18.02
CA MET A 734 10.87 -12.11 18.35
C MET A 734 9.59 -12.93 18.11
N TYR A 735 9.71 -14.04 17.37
CA TYR A 735 8.59 -14.91 17.00
C TYR A 735 8.64 -16.24 17.77
N PRO A 736 7.49 -16.84 18.13
CA PRO A 736 7.45 -18.13 18.81
C PRO A 736 8.06 -19.27 17.99
N ASP A 737 8.66 -20.27 18.64
CA ASP A 737 9.24 -21.46 17.98
C ASP A 737 8.26 -22.21 17.07
N THR A 738 6.96 -22.14 17.36
CA THR A 738 5.91 -22.77 16.54
C THR A 738 5.79 -22.14 15.16
N TYR A 739 6.15 -20.86 15.03
CA TYR A 739 6.13 -20.13 13.77
C TYR A 739 7.22 -20.60 12.82
N GLN A 740 8.45 -20.75 13.32
CA GLN A 740 9.57 -21.28 12.52
C GLN A 740 9.32 -22.72 12.08
N LYS A 741 8.69 -23.55 12.92
CA LYS A 741 8.35 -24.93 12.55
C LYS A 741 7.42 -25.01 11.33
N ALA A 742 6.54 -24.03 11.13
CA ALA A 742 5.66 -23.98 9.96
C ALA A 742 6.45 -23.84 8.64
N TYR A 743 7.63 -23.23 8.70
CA TYR A 743 8.55 -23.07 7.57
C TYR A 743 9.79 -23.97 7.73
N GLY A 744 9.65 -25.17 8.30
CA GLY A 744 10.77 -26.12 8.36
C GLY A 744 11.95 -25.66 9.23
N GLY A 745 11.74 -24.73 10.14
CA GLY A 745 12.75 -24.18 11.04
C GLY A 745 13.42 -22.89 10.56
N VAL A 746 13.01 -22.32 9.42
CA VAL A 746 13.50 -21.00 8.97
C VAL A 746 12.59 -19.86 9.45
N ASP A 747 13.17 -18.67 9.63
CA ASP A 747 12.41 -17.44 9.86
C ASP A 747 11.96 -16.87 8.50
N PRO A 748 10.65 -16.84 8.19
CA PRO A 748 10.15 -16.35 6.90
C PRO A 748 10.39 -14.84 6.69
N TYR A 749 10.75 -14.09 7.73
CA TYR A 749 11.07 -12.66 7.65
C TYR A 749 12.57 -12.36 7.60
N ASN A 750 13.41 -13.39 7.60
CA ASN A 750 14.80 -13.25 7.19
C ASN A 750 14.86 -13.05 5.66
N PRO A 751 15.60 -12.05 5.15
CA PRO A 751 15.64 -11.76 3.72
C PRO A 751 16.52 -12.69 2.89
N GLY A 752 17.16 -13.69 3.50
CA GLY A 752 18.01 -14.67 2.84
C GLY A 752 17.25 -15.60 1.89
N VAL A 753 18.00 -16.21 0.97
CA VAL A 753 17.45 -17.04 -0.13
C VAL A 753 16.65 -18.22 0.40
N SER A 754 17.13 -18.93 1.42
CA SER A 754 16.44 -20.09 2.00
C SER A 754 15.06 -19.75 2.58
N SER A 755 14.95 -18.61 3.27
CA SER A 755 13.67 -18.12 3.80
C SER A 755 12.70 -17.71 2.69
N ARG A 756 13.17 -17.01 1.67
CA ARG A 756 12.35 -16.67 0.49
C ARG A 756 11.83 -17.91 -0.22
N MET A 757 12.69 -18.92 -0.41
CA MET A 757 12.31 -20.19 -1.02
C MET A 757 11.30 -20.96 -0.16
N ALA A 758 11.44 -20.96 1.16
CA ALA A 758 10.46 -21.59 2.05
C ALA A 758 9.08 -20.93 1.93
N VAL A 759 9.02 -19.61 1.91
CA VAL A 759 7.76 -18.87 1.72
C VAL A 759 7.20 -19.07 0.30
N PHE A 760 8.04 -19.08 -0.73
CA PHE A 760 7.65 -19.40 -2.11
C PHE A 760 7.00 -20.77 -2.19
N TYR A 761 7.65 -21.82 -1.64
CA TYR A 761 7.12 -23.18 -1.69
C TYR A 761 5.79 -23.31 -0.94
N ASP A 762 5.68 -22.75 0.26
CA ASP A 762 4.40 -22.77 1.01
C ASP A 762 3.29 -22.04 0.23
N SER A 763 3.61 -20.87 -0.31
CA SER A 763 2.66 -20.05 -1.07
C SER A 763 2.22 -20.73 -2.37
N ILE A 764 3.15 -21.27 -3.17
CA ILE A 764 2.81 -21.87 -4.47
C ILE A 764 2.03 -23.18 -4.29
N ASN A 765 2.38 -23.99 -3.29
CA ASN A 765 1.64 -25.22 -3.00
C ASN A 765 0.21 -24.90 -2.56
N LYS A 766 0.01 -23.90 -1.68
CA LYS A 766 -1.34 -23.44 -1.28
C LYS A 766 -2.10 -22.74 -2.40
N MET A 767 -1.40 -22.10 -3.35
CA MET A 767 -2.04 -21.56 -4.55
C MET A 767 -2.64 -22.67 -5.41
N LEU A 768 -1.88 -23.75 -5.65
CA LEU A 768 -2.29 -24.91 -6.46
C LEU A 768 -3.16 -25.92 -5.70
N ASN A 769 -3.19 -25.87 -4.36
CA ASN A 769 -4.00 -26.72 -3.48
C ASN A 769 -4.81 -25.85 -2.49
N PRO A 770 -5.94 -25.27 -2.92
CA PRO A 770 -6.72 -24.34 -2.11
C PRO A 770 -7.27 -24.93 -0.80
N ASP A 771 -7.41 -26.25 -0.71
CA ASP A 771 -7.80 -27.00 0.49
C ASP A 771 -6.75 -26.94 1.61
N GLN A 772 -5.50 -26.60 1.27
CA GLN A 772 -4.41 -26.38 2.24
C GLN A 772 -4.30 -24.93 2.72
N ARG A 773 -5.13 -24.02 2.19
CA ARG A 773 -5.12 -22.61 2.59
C ARG A 773 -5.69 -22.45 4.00
N ARG A 774 -5.32 -21.36 4.65
CA ARG A 774 -5.88 -20.93 5.93
C ARG A 774 -7.41 -20.77 5.82
N MET A 775 -8.13 -21.31 6.80
CA MET A 775 -9.59 -21.30 6.89
C MET A 775 -10.08 -20.54 8.12
N ASP A 776 -11.28 -19.95 8.03
CA ASP A 776 -11.95 -19.30 9.15
C ASP A 776 -12.61 -20.32 10.09
N GLY A 777 -12.32 -20.22 11.40
CA GLY A 777 -12.92 -21.08 12.42
C GLY A 777 -14.15 -20.49 13.14
N GLU A 778 -14.52 -19.23 12.88
CA GLU A 778 -15.51 -18.49 13.69
C GLU A 778 -16.90 -18.37 13.03
N THR A 779 -17.01 -18.68 11.74
CA THR A 779 -18.31 -18.70 11.04
C THR A 779 -19.15 -19.94 11.39
N ALA A 780 -20.47 -19.80 11.48
CA ALA A 780 -21.36 -20.92 11.80
C ALA A 780 -21.35 -22.04 10.72
N THR A 781 -21.25 -21.64 9.45
CA THR A 781 -20.96 -22.51 8.31
C THR A 781 -19.57 -22.16 7.78
N PRO A 782 -18.68 -23.13 7.51
CA PRO A 782 -17.36 -22.83 6.97
C PRO A 782 -17.43 -22.04 5.65
N VAL A 783 -16.57 -21.03 5.52
CA VAL A 783 -16.36 -20.26 4.29
C VAL A 783 -15.10 -20.74 3.57
N PRO A 784 -14.95 -20.55 2.25
CA PRO A 784 -13.83 -21.07 1.46
C PRO A 784 -12.55 -20.21 1.60
N GLY A 785 -12.08 -20.03 2.84
CA GLY A 785 -10.92 -19.21 3.18
C GLY A 785 -11.04 -18.60 4.58
N TYR A 786 -10.30 -17.53 4.86
CA TYR A 786 -10.39 -16.80 6.13
C TYR A 786 -10.91 -15.35 5.99
N ILE A 787 -11.36 -14.78 7.09
CA ILE A 787 -11.82 -13.39 7.21
C ILE A 787 -10.84 -12.60 8.09
N TYR A 788 -10.59 -11.34 7.77
CA TYR A 788 -9.85 -10.45 8.68
C TYR A 788 -10.65 -10.22 9.97
N ARG A 789 -10.12 -10.69 11.10
CA ARG A 789 -10.77 -10.65 12.41
C ARG A 789 -9.91 -9.93 13.42
N THR A 790 -10.57 -9.25 14.36
CA THR A 790 -9.88 -8.60 15.47
C THR A 790 -9.14 -9.63 16.33
N THR A 791 -7.89 -9.38 16.66
CA THR A 791 -7.01 -10.23 17.49
C THR A 791 -7.29 -10.14 18.98
N ALA A 792 -8.03 -9.12 19.41
CA ALA A 792 -8.36 -8.85 20.80
C ALA A 792 -9.68 -8.08 20.91
N ALA A 793 -10.32 -8.15 22.09
CA ALA A 793 -11.40 -7.23 22.42
C ALA A 793 -10.85 -5.79 22.42
N SER A 794 -11.48 -4.90 21.67
CA SER A 794 -10.89 -3.61 21.33
C SER A 794 -11.88 -2.46 21.41
N CYS A 795 -11.37 -1.24 21.58
CA CYS A 795 -12.19 -0.03 21.60
C CYS A 795 -11.68 0.99 20.59
N VAL A 796 -12.60 1.77 20.04
CA VAL A 796 -12.26 3.06 19.40
C VAL A 796 -12.00 4.05 20.53
N LYS A 797 -10.84 4.71 20.51
CA LYS A 797 -10.44 5.72 21.50
C LYS A 797 -10.04 7.00 20.77
N ILE A 798 -10.62 8.13 21.15
CA ILE A 798 -10.26 9.44 20.61
C ILE A 798 -9.91 10.36 21.79
N PRO A 799 -8.65 10.83 21.89
CA PRO A 799 -8.24 11.73 22.96
C PRO A 799 -9.01 13.05 22.92
N ALA A 800 -9.29 13.63 24.08
CA ALA A 800 -10.06 14.86 24.23
C ALA A 800 -9.47 16.06 23.47
N GLY A 801 -8.15 16.05 23.20
CA GLY A 801 -7.47 17.07 22.40
C GLY A 801 -8.01 17.20 20.97
N TYR A 802 -8.57 16.12 20.43
CA TYR A 802 -9.14 16.06 19.09
C TYR A 802 -10.64 16.36 19.05
N ILE A 803 -11.31 16.46 20.20
CA ILE A 803 -12.76 16.66 20.28
C ILE A 803 -13.06 18.09 20.76
N PRO A 804 -13.69 18.94 19.94
CA PRO A 804 -13.98 20.33 20.29
C PRO A 804 -14.71 20.46 21.64
N GLY A 805 -14.10 21.17 22.59
CA GLY A 805 -14.67 21.44 23.91
C GLY A 805 -14.66 20.25 24.89
N ALA A 806 -14.21 19.05 24.48
CA ALA A 806 -14.26 17.87 25.34
C ALA A 806 -13.36 17.98 26.57
N LYS A 807 -12.15 18.56 26.44
CA LYS A 807 -11.28 18.86 27.60
C LYS A 807 -11.97 19.75 28.65
N THR A 808 -12.83 20.67 28.22
CA THR A 808 -13.55 21.61 29.12
C THR A 808 -14.82 21.00 29.70
N PHE A 809 -15.57 20.26 28.89
CA PHE A 809 -16.88 19.71 29.27
C PHE A 809 -16.84 18.21 29.63
N GLY A 810 -15.66 17.61 29.76
CA GLY A 810 -15.49 16.17 29.96
C GLY A 810 -16.31 15.61 31.12
N GLY A 811 -16.34 16.31 32.26
CA GLY A 811 -17.18 15.91 33.40
C GLY A 811 -18.69 15.89 33.10
N LEU A 812 -19.18 16.84 32.29
CA LEU A 812 -20.58 16.87 31.86
C LEU A 812 -20.87 15.78 30.82
N LEU A 813 -19.97 15.59 29.85
CA LEU A 813 -20.07 14.54 28.83
C LEU A 813 -20.09 13.14 29.48
N ASN A 814 -19.16 12.89 30.41
CA ASN A 814 -19.13 11.67 31.22
C ASN A 814 -20.39 11.49 32.07
N TRP A 815 -20.95 12.57 32.63
CA TRP A 815 -22.19 12.47 33.40
C TRP A 815 -23.39 12.07 32.52
N ILE A 816 -23.47 12.57 31.29
CA ILE A 816 -24.55 12.27 30.33
C ILE A 816 -24.37 10.87 29.72
N ALA A 817 -23.15 10.53 29.34
CA ALA A 817 -22.81 9.30 28.63
C ALA A 817 -21.50 8.71 29.18
N PRO A 818 -21.53 8.12 30.39
CA PRO A 818 -20.33 7.55 31.01
C PRO A 818 -19.76 6.35 30.25
N TRP A 819 -20.60 5.72 29.41
CA TRP A 819 -20.23 4.66 28.48
C TRP A 819 -19.45 5.18 27.26
N ALA A 820 -19.51 6.49 26.96
CA ALA A 820 -18.91 7.09 25.77
C ALA A 820 -17.75 8.03 26.09
N PHE A 821 -17.76 8.67 27.26
CA PHE A 821 -16.79 9.71 27.62
C PHE A 821 -16.18 9.45 28.98
N GLU A 822 -14.87 9.66 29.08
CA GLU A 822 -14.14 9.71 30.33
C GLU A 822 -14.20 11.10 30.98
N LYS A 823 -13.82 11.19 32.25
CA LYS A 823 -13.89 12.47 33.00
C LYS A 823 -12.97 13.54 32.42
N ASN A 824 -11.85 13.14 31.81
CA ASN A 824 -10.93 14.02 31.09
C ASN A 824 -11.45 14.45 29.71
N GLY A 825 -12.59 13.90 29.26
CA GLY A 825 -13.21 14.20 27.97
C GLY A 825 -12.83 13.24 26.84
N ASP A 826 -12.00 12.23 27.08
CA ASP A 826 -11.66 11.24 26.06
C ASP A 826 -12.92 10.48 25.64
N PHE A 827 -13.07 10.25 24.34
CA PHE A 827 -14.14 9.43 23.80
C PHE A 827 -13.70 7.97 23.70
N LYS A 828 -14.61 7.07 24.04
CA LYS A 828 -14.45 5.63 23.87
C LYS A 828 -15.73 4.98 23.37
N ALA A 829 -15.58 3.99 22.48
CA ALA A 829 -16.68 3.12 22.06
C ALA A 829 -16.18 1.67 22.01
N GLY A 830 -16.93 0.77 22.66
CA GLY A 830 -16.60 -0.64 22.78
C GLY A 830 -17.01 -1.20 24.15
N PRO A 831 -16.53 -2.42 24.50
CA PRO A 831 -15.58 -3.21 23.71
C PRO A 831 -16.23 -3.93 22.52
N PHE A 832 -15.62 -3.79 21.35
CA PHE A 832 -15.88 -4.68 20.23
C PHE A 832 -15.30 -6.08 20.53
N PRO A 833 -15.99 -7.17 20.19
CA PRO A 833 -15.55 -8.52 20.53
C PRO A 833 -14.24 -8.90 19.85
N GLU A 834 -13.42 -9.70 20.53
CA GLU A 834 -12.37 -10.50 19.88
C GLU A 834 -12.98 -11.44 18.83
N GLY A 835 -12.26 -11.69 17.74
CA GLY A 835 -12.75 -12.47 16.61
C GLY A 835 -13.80 -11.75 15.74
N MET A 836 -14.12 -10.48 15.99
CA MET A 836 -15.05 -9.71 15.16
C MET A 836 -14.47 -9.46 13.76
N PRO A 837 -15.23 -9.66 12.66
CA PRO A 837 -14.79 -9.26 11.33
C PRO A 837 -14.50 -7.75 11.26
N VAL A 838 -13.25 -7.37 10.97
CA VAL A 838 -12.81 -5.97 10.96
C VAL A 838 -13.55 -5.18 9.88
N ASN A 839 -13.69 -5.78 8.71
CA ASN A 839 -14.33 -5.16 7.54
C ASN A 839 -15.83 -4.86 7.73
N LEU A 840 -16.49 -5.37 8.79
CA LEU A 840 -17.88 -4.99 9.08
C LEU A 840 -17.99 -3.48 9.36
N LEU A 841 -17.00 -2.89 10.03
CA LEU A 841 -16.98 -1.46 10.31
C LEU A 841 -16.31 -0.69 9.17
N VAL A 842 -15.17 -1.19 8.69
CA VAL A 842 -14.33 -0.44 7.74
C VAL A 842 -14.95 -0.34 6.35
N ASN A 843 -15.74 -1.34 5.93
CA ASN A 843 -16.41 -1.30 4.63
C ASN A 843 -17.73 -0.51 4.64
N THR A 844 -18.04 0.21 5.72
CA THR A 844 -19.34 0.89 5.85
C THR A 844 -19.38 2.13 4.95
N LYS A 845 -20.23 2.11 3.93
CA LYS A 845 -20.49 3.22 3.02
C LYS A 845 -21.27 4.33 3.71
N ILE A 846 -20.55 5.30 4.28
CA ILE A 846 -21.17 6.48 4.90
C ILE A 846 -21.68 7.44 3.81
N ILE A 847 -20.83 7.77 2.85
CA ILE A 847 -21.17 8.61 1.69
C ILE A 847 -21.25 7.70 0.45
N PRO A 848 -22.34 7.74 -0.33
CA PRO A 848 -22.43 7.02 -1.61
C PRO A 848 -21.39 7.50 -2.63
N ASP A 849 -21.02 6.63 -3.55
CA ASP A 849 -20.12 6.97 -4.67
C ASP A 849 -20.76 8.00 -5.61
N HIS A 850 -19.96 8.65 -6.47
CA HIS A 850 -20.48 9.67 -7.39
C HIS A 850 -21.49 9.15 -8.41
N ASP A 851 -21.39 7.87 -8.76
CA ASP A 851 -22.32 7.18 -9.65
C ASP A 851 -23.53 6.57 -8.92
N GLU A 852 -23.66 6.83 -7.61
CA GLU A 852 -24.82 6.45 -6.79
C GLU A 852 -25.58 7.70 -6.28
N GLU A 853 -26.91 7.61 -6.21
CA GLU A 853 -27.72 8.69 -5.65
C GLU A 853 -27.72 8.64 -4.11
N MET A 854 -27.49 9.79 -3.47
CA MET A 854 -27.77 9.97 -2.03
C MET A 854 -29.29 10.08 -1.81
N GLY A 855 -29.96 8.92 -1.86
CA GLY A 855 -31.41 8.79 -1.71
C GLY A 855 -31.89 8.71 -0.27
N PHE A 856 -33.20 8.88 -0.08
CA PHE A 856 -33.85 8.71 1.22
C PHE A 856 -33.62 7.32 1.83
N ASP A 857 -33.52 6.27 1.01
CA ASP A 857 -33.22 4.90 1.47
C ASP A 857 -31.85 4.81 2.16
N HIS A 858 -30.79 5.38 1.57
CA HIS A 858 -29.45 5.42 2.16
C HIS A 858 -29.45 6.18 3.49
N LEU A 859 -30.12 7.34 3.53
CA LEU A 859 -30.27 8.13 4.77
C LEU A 859 -31.01 7.35 5.86
N MET A 860 -32.05 6.59 5.50
CA MET A 860 -32.78 5.74 6.45
C MET A 860 -31.93 4.57 6.95
N LYS A 861 -31.09 3.97 6.10
CA LYS A 861 -30.11 2.94 6.50
C LYS A 861 -29.08 3.50 7.48
N LEU A 862 -28.51 4.67 7.21
CA LEU A 862 -27.59 5.35 8.13
C LEU A 862 -28.26 5.70 9.47
N ALA A 863 -29.50 6.19 9.44
CA ALA A 863 -30.23 6.49 10.66
C ALA A 863 -30.47 5.25 11.51
N ARG A 864 -30.83 4.11 10.89
CA ARG A 864 -30.96 2.82 11.58
C ARG A 864 -29.64 2.35 12.14
N LEU A 865 -28.56 2.40 11.35
CA LEU A 865 -27.22 2.06 11.82
C LEU A 865 -26.82 2.90 13.04
N GLY A 866 -27.05 4.21 13.01
CA GLY A 866 -26.74 5.09 14.14
C GLY A 866 -27.52 4.74 15.41
N LEU A 867 -28.79 4.36 15.29
CA LEU A 867 -29.61 3.91 16.42
C LEU A 867 -29.14 2.56 16.98
N ASP A 868 -28.85 1.60 16.10
CA ASP A 868 -28.35 0.27 16.50
C ASP A 868 -26.98 0.38 17.17
N PHE A 869 -26.07 1.18 16.59
CA PHE A 869 -24.75 1.44 17.16
C PHE A 869 -24.86 2.10 18.53
N LEU A 870 -25.71 3.13 18.69
CA LEU A 870 -25.92 3.79 19.98
C LEU A 870 -26.49 2.83 21.02
N SER A 871 -27.43 1.97 20.63
CA SER A 871 -28.00 0.95 21.51
C SER A 871 -26.93 -0.03 21.98
N VAL A 872 -26.15 -0.58 21.05
CA VAL A 872 -25.07 -1.53 21.33
C VAL A 872 -23.97 -0.89 22.18
N ALA A 873 -23.48 0.30 21.82
CA ALA A 873 -22.43 0.98 22.57
C ALA A 873 -22.85 1.27 24.02
N LYS A 874 -24.10 1.65 24.25
CA LYS A 874 -24.65 1.85 25.59
C LYS A 874 -24.72 0.54 26.39
N GLU A 875 -25.08 -0.57 25.75
CA GLU A 875 -25.19 -1.89 26.38
C GLU A 875 -23.81 -2.52 26.66
N LEU A 876 -22.81 -2.26 25.80
CA LEU A 876 -21.41 -2.61 26.00
C LEU A 876 -20.78 -1.86 27.19
N GLY A 877 -21.25 -0.65 27.49
CA GLY A 877 -20.94 0.06 28.72
C GLY A 877 -19.61 0.81 28.75
N GLY A 878 -18.76 0.73 27.71
CA GLY A 878 -17.54 1.55 27.59
C GLY A 878 -16.35 1.05 28.40
N THR A 879 -16.31 -0.24 28.73
CA THR A 879 -15.19 -0.91 29.40
C THR A 879 -14.01 -1.06 28.43
N CYS A 880 -12.94 -0.28 28.62
CA CYS A 880 -11.89 -0.12 27.61
C CYS A 880 -10.45 -0.07 28.17
N THR A 881 -10.22 -0.38 29.45
CA THR A 881 -8.84 -0.54 29.93
C THR A 881 -8.30 -1.91 29.53
N PRO A 882 -7.02 -2.05 29.17
CA PRO A 882 -6.44 -3.34 28.80
C PRO A 882 -6.72 -4.45 29.83
N GLU A 883 -6.65 -4.13 31.13
CA GLU A 883 -6.86 -5.09 32.23
C GLU A 883 -8.31 -5.59 32.28
N GLU A 884 -9.28 -4.74 31.96
CA GLU A 884 -10.69 -5.12 31.91
C GLU A 884 -11.01 -5.94 30.64
N LEU A 885 -10.42 -5.55 29.51
CA LEU A 885 -10.65 -6.14 28.20
C LEU A 885 -10.19 -7.60 28.09
N VAL A 886 -9.22 -8.01 28.90
CA VAL A 886 -8.77 -9.41 28.96
C VAL A 886 -9.66 -10.29 29.82
N THR A 887 -10.61 -9.73 30.60
CA THR A 887 -11.43 -10.55 31.51
C THR A 887 -12.46 -11.39 30.75
N PRO A 888 -12.64 -12.69 31.10
CA PRO A 888 -13.62 -13.55 30.43
C PRO A 888 -15.06 -13.02 30.47
N ALA A 889 -15.44 -12.32 31.54
CA ALA A 889 -16.76 -11.72 31.69
C ALA A 889 -17.00 -10.60 30.67
N VAL A 890 -16.02 -9.70 30.48
CA VAL A 890 -16.12 -8.60 29.50
C VAL A 890 -16.13 -9.16 28.08
N LYS A 891 -15.25 -10.13 27.77
CA LYS A 891 -15.23 -10.79 26.45
C LYS A 891 -16.57 -11.46 26.12
N ALA A 892 -17.13 -12.23 27.05
CA ALA A 892 -18.41 -12.90 26.87
C ALA A 892 -19.58 -11.92 26.72
N HIS A 893 -19.60 -10.85 27.53
CA HIS A 893 -20.60 -9.78 27.42
C HIS A 893 -20.53 -9.10 26.06
N ALA A 894 -19.33 -8.68 25.62
CA ALA A 894 -19.11 -8.05 24.34
C ALA A 894 -19.63 -8.91 23.17
N LYS A 895 -19.22 -10.19 23.14
CA LYS A 895 -19.64 -11.16 22.12
C LYS A 895 -21.16 -11.30 22.10
N SER A 896 -21.78 -11.45 23.27
CA SER A 896 -23.24 -11.58 23.40
C SER A 896 -23.97 -10.35 22.87
N VAL A 897 -23.62 -9.16 23.35
CA VAL A 897 -24.30 -7.91 22.97
C VAL A 897 -24.17 -7.65 21.48
N PHE A 898 -22.95 -7.78 20.93
CA PHE A 898 -22.69 -7.48 19.53
C PHE A 898 -23.46 -8.41 18.59
N TYR A 899 -23.33 -9.73 18.76
CA TYR A 899 -23.92 -10.72 17.84
C TYR A 899 -25.41 -10.97 18.05
N ASN A 900 -25.99 -10.64 19.22
CA ASN A 900 -27.44 -10.73 19.44
C ASN A 900 -28.19 -9.45 19.03
N SER A 901 -27.48 -8.40 18.63
CA SER A 901 -28.05 -7.14 18.17
C SER A 901 -28.33 -7.13 16.66
N ASN A 902 -29.04 -6.10 16.18
CA ASN A 902 -29.21 -5.85 14.75
C ASN A 902 -28.02 -5.13 14.09
N LEU A 903 -26.97 -4.79 14.86
CA LEU A 903 -25.87 -3.96 14.36
C LEU A 903 -25.15 -4.63 13.17
N VAL A 904 -24.92 -5.94 13.21
CA VAL A 904 -24.30 -6.68 12.11
C VAL A 904 -25.09 -6.52 10.81
N ASN A 905 -26.41 -6.71 10.86
CA ASN A 905 -27.28 -6.56 9.70
C ASN A 905 -27.29 -5.11 9.19
N SER A 906 -27.32 -4.13 10.09
CA SER A 906 -27.28 -2.72 9.72
C SER A 906 -25.96 -2.31 9.05
N LEU A 907 -24.83 -2.87 9.50
CA LEU A 907 -23.53 -2.68 8.87
C LEU A 907 -23.47 -3.34 7.48
N LEU A 908 -23.93 -4.59 7.37
CA LEU A 908 -23.96 -5.32 6.09
C LEU A 908 -24.80 -4.62 5.02
N ASN A 909 -25.94 -4.04 5.40
CA ASN A 909 -26.81 -3.26 4.50
C ASN A 909 -26.16 -1.99 3.92
N LEU A 910 -25.03 -1.57 4.50
CA LEU A 910 -24.24 -0.42 4.08
C LEU A 910 -22.83 -0.84 3.64
N SER A 911 -22.53 -2.14 3.52
CA SER A 911 -21.21 -2.59 3.11
C SER A 911 -20.93 -2.23 1.65
N LYS A 912 -19.81 -1.55 1.39
CA LYS A 912 -19.34 -1.22 0.04
C LYS A 912 -18.70 -2.42 -0.67
N CYS A 913 -18.05 -3.29 0.10
CA CYS A 913 -17.55 -4.58 -0.37
C CYS A 913 -18.04 -5.70 0.56
N PRO A 914 -19.03 -6.51 0.13
CA PRO A 914 -19.55 -7.62 0.93
C PRO A 914 -18.72 -8.91 0.83
N ASP A 915 -17.56 -8.88 0.16
CA ASP A 915 -16.67 -10.04 0.07
C ASP A 915 -15.64 -10.06 1.21
N TYR A 916 -15.98 -10.77 2.28
CA TYR A 916 -15.17 -10.83 3.50
C TYR A 916 -14.05 -11.88 3.45
N VAL A 917 -14.07 -12.80 2.48
CA VAL A 917 -13.10 -13.91 2.41
C VAL A 917 -11.89 -13.47 1.60
N VAL A 918 -10.71 -13.48 2.22
CA VAL A 918 -9.56 -12.69 1.73
C VAL A 918 -8.57 -13.49 0.88
N ASN A 919 -8.54 -14.81 1.01
CA ASN A 919 -7.60 -15.73 0.34
C ASN A 919 -8.28 -16.73 -0.62
N ARG A 920 -9.53 -16.46 -1.01
CA ARG A 920 -10.25 -17.29 -1.99
C ARG A 920 -9.82 -16.99 -3.44
N GLY A 921 -10.24 -17.83 -4.37
CA GLY A 921 -10.06 -17.61 -5.80
C GLY A 921 -8.72 -18.07 -6.35
N HIS A 922 -8.48 -17.72 -7.62
CA HIS A 922 -7.36 -18.18 -8.43
C HIS A 922 -7.24 -19.71 -8.45
N TYR A 923 -8.28 -20.37 -8.96
CA TYR A 923 -8.38 -21.83 -9.04
C TYR A 923 -7.69 -22.46 -10.27
N PHE A 924 -6.90 -21.67 -11.00
CA PHE A 924 -6.12 -22.17 -12.13
C PHE A 924 -5.05 -23.16 -11.64
N GLY A 925 -4.96 -24.32 -12.29
CA GLY A 925 -3.99 -25.37 -11.93
C GLY A 925 -4.43 -26.32 -10.80
N VAL A 926 -5.61 -26.12 -10.19
CA VAL A 926 -6.08 -26.96 -9.06
C VAL A 926 -6.29 -28.43 -9.46
N GLU A 927 -6.84 -28.65 -10.66
CA GLU A 927 -7.15 -29.96 -11.23
C GLU A 927 -5.92 -30.67 -11.84
N LEU A 928 -4.74 -30.04 -11.80
CA LEU A 928 -3.50 -30.68 -12.24
C LEU A 928 -3.17 -31.87 -11.33
N SER A 929 -2.53 -32.90 -11.90
CA SER A 929 -1.95 -33.97 -11.10
C SER A 929 -0.84 -33.42 -10.20
N ASP A 930 -0.50 -34.13 -9.13
CA ASP A 930 0.61 -33.74 -8.25
C ASP A 930 1.93 -33.61 -9.02
N ASP A 931 2.20 -34.54 -9.95
CA ASP A 931 3.37 -34.49 -10.83
C ASP A 931 3.39 -33.22 -11.71
N ASP A 932 2.24 -32.83 -12.27
CA ASP A 932 2.13 -31.63 -13.10
C ASP A 932 2.28 -30.35 -12.27
N LYS A 933 1.76 -30.34 -11.03
CA LYS A 933 1.97 -29.25 -10.08
C LYS A 933 3.45 -29.09 -9.75
N GLN A 934 4.16 -30.18 -9.44
CA GLN A 934 5.59 -30.13 -9.16
C GLN A 934 6.41 -29.71 -10.38
N ALA A 935 6.09 -30.21 -11.57
CA ALA A 935 6.76 -29.79 -12.81
C ALA A 935 6.53 -28.30 -13.11
N LEU A 936 5.32 -27.78 -12.89
CA LEU A 936 5.02 -26.36 -13.01
C LEU A 936 5.85 -25.55 -12.00
N ILE A 937 5.88 -25.95 -10.72
CA ILE A 937 6.68 -25.28 -9.68
C ILE A 937 8.16 -25.25 -10.07
N ALA A 938 8.70 -26.37 -10.57
CA ALA A 938 10.08 -26.45 -11.04
C ALA A 938 10.39 -25.41 -12.13
N TYR A 939 9.50 -25.29 -13.12
CA TYR A 939 9.66 -24.29 -14.19
C TYR A 939 9.50 -22.85 -13.68
N LEU A 940 8.54 -22.57 -12.79
CA LEU A 940 8.33 -21.23 -12.22
C LEU A 940 9.54 -20.71 -11.43
N LYS A 941 10.40 -21.59 -10.88
CA LYS A 941 11.65 -21.18 -10.21
C LYS A 941 12.67 -20.56 -11.16
N THR A 942 12.53 -20.80 -12.46
CA THR A 942 13.43 -20.28 -13.50
C THR A 942 13.09 -18.87 -13.96
N PHE A 943 11.97 -18.31 -13.49
CA PHE A 943 11.36 -17.05 -13.96
C PHE A 943 11.92 -15.78 -13.32
#